data_AF-A0AAV6Y2Z0-F1
#
_entry.id   AF-A0AAV6Y2Z0-F1
#
_cell.length_a   1.000
_cell.length_b   1.000
_cell.length_c   1.000
_cell.angle_alpha   90.00
_cell.angle_beta   90.00
_cell.angle_gamma   90.00
#
_symmetry.space_group_name_H-M   'P 1'
#
loop_
_entity.id
_entity.type
_entity.pdbx_description
1 polymer ?
#
loop_
_entity_poly.entity_id
_entity_poly.type
_entity_poly.pdbx_seq_one_letter_code
_entity_poly.pdbx_strand_id
1 'polypeptide(L)'
;MVETLDDGWQKKVRFLLLTLAMDYVLTTPKPQERENETLAESRARTKWGGCFSSSGQPAVRRAPSVARRAPSVVRRLPLQENIDGGVDNAMMKGLFKSKPKTPADLVRQTRDLLIFADGGAPDTKESKRDDKMVELSKLIRELKIVLYGDSESEPVSEACAQLTQEFFRENTLRLLIICLPKLNLEARKDATQVVANLQRQQVQSRLIACDYLEKNIDLMDILVSGYENTDLALHYGAMLRECIRHQSVARYVLESEHMKKFFDYIQVPNFDIASDAAATFKELLTRHKSTVAEFLSKNYEWFFAEYNSKLLESANYITRRQAIKLLGDILLDRSNSAVMTRYVSSRDNLRILMNLLRESSKSIQIDAFHVFKLFAANQNKPPDIVGILLTNRSKLLRLFADFKTEKGSMDDFLAMAVEAAKKAGEIIRFGFYETKNVEHKGQVDLVTETDKACEELIFNFLKLKFPDHKFIGEETTAAYGVTELTDEPTWIVDPLDGTTNFVHGQLFTAIRGKGAFLNGKPIKASSQNELVKSLLATEVGTKRDKSTVDATTNRINSLLFKVRSLRMSGSCALNLCGVASGRLDLFYELGFGGPWDVAAGAVIATEAGGLVFDPSGKDFDISSQRVAATNPFLKDAFIEALQQ
;
A
#
# COMPACT_ATOMS: atom_id res chain seq x y z
N MET A 1 -7.08 -0.94 -13.54
CA MET A 1 -5.97 -0.82 -12.58
C MET A 1 -5.68 -2.21 -12.06
N VAL A 2 -4.43 -2.69 -12.13
CA VAL A 2 -4.08 -4.00 -11.57
C VAL A 2 -3.08 -3.74 -10.46
N GLU A 3 -3.52 -3.94 -9.22
CA GLU A 3 -2.68 -3.81 -8.03
C GLU A 3 -2.23 -5.20 -7.61
N THR A 4 -0.92 -5.41 -7.48
CA THR A 4 -0.37 -6.62 -6.85
C THR A 4 -0.61 -6.50 -5.35
N LEU A 5 -1.54 -7.30 -4.83
CA LEU A 5 -1.79 -7.43 -3.40
C LEU A 5 -0.52 -7.87 -2.66
N ASP A 6 -0.28 -7.25 -1.51
CA ASP A 6 0.87 -7.44 -0.61
C ASP A 6 1.04 -8.91 -0.16
N ASP A 7 2.26 -9.26 0.27
CA ASP A 7 2.83 -10.62 0.42
C ASP A 7 2.06 -11.59 1.35
N GLY A 8 1.01 -11.15 2.03
CA GLY A 8 0.16 -11.97 2.92
C GLY A 8 -0.77 -12.96 2.22
N TRP A 9 -1.16 -12.70 0.96
CA TRP A 9 -2.16 -13.50 0.22
C TRP A 9 -1.57 -14.56 -0.73
N GLN A 10 -0.25 -14.66 -0.87
CA GLN A 10 0.45 -15.67 -1.71
C GLN A 10 0.30 -17.13 -1.22
N LYS A 11 -0.63 -17.42 -0.30
CA LYS A 11 -0.64 -18.67 0.45
C LYS A 11 -1.52 -19.79 -0.10
N LYS A 12 -2.37 -19.62 -1.13
CA LYS A 12 -2.95 -20.79 -1.84
C LYS A 12 -3.75 -20.57 -3.13
N VAL A 13 -4.02 -19.34 -3.58
CA VAL A 13 -4.76 -19.11 -4.83
C VAL A 13 -4.15 -17.91 -5.55
N ARG A 14 -3.78 -18.08 -6.83
CA ARG A 14 -3.22 -17.01 -7.66
C ARG A 14 -4.35 -16.16 -8.22
N PHE A 15 -4.88 -15.25 -7.41
CA PHE A 15 -5.89 -14.31 -7.87
C PHE A 15 -5.24 -13.17 -8.65
N LEU A 16 -5.82 -12.83 -9.79
CA LEU A 16 -5.69 -11.50 -10.36
C LEU A 16 -7.10 -10.95 -10.56
N LEU A 17 -7.49 -9.99 -9.72
CA LEU A 17 -8.78 -9.32 -9.84
C LEU A 17 -8.65 -8.23 -10.90
N LEU A 18 -9.43 -8.35 -11.98
CA LEU A 18 -9.41 -7.40 -13.09
C LEU A 18 -10.62 -6.47 -13.00
N THR A 19 -10.56 -5.41 -12.20
CA THR A 19 -11.62 -4.39 -12.20
C THR A 19 -11.30 -3.31 -13.24
N LEU A 20 -12.23 -3.12 -14.17
CA LEU A 20 -12.06 -2.27 -15.36
C LEU A 20 -12.30 -0.79 -15.07
N ALA A 21 -11.24 -0.07 -14.69
CA ALA A 21 -11.18 1.39 -14.82
C ALA A 21 -10.17 1.76 -15.92
N MET A 22 -10.64 2.38 -17.00
CA MET A 22 -9.86 2.65 -18.22
C MET A 22 -9.13 4.01 -18.21
N ASP A 23 -7.88 4.02 -18.69
CA ASP A 23 -7.08 5.24 -19.00
C ASP A 23 -6.16 5.02 -20.22
N TYR A 24 -6.64 4.44 -21.32
CA TYR A 24 -5.80 4.43 -22.53
C TYR A 24 -6.54 4.69 -23.85
N VAL A 25 -7.81 5.08 -23.80
CA VAL A 25 -8.65 5.18 -25.01
C VAL A 25 -9.35 6.55 -25.14
N LEU A 26 -9.29 7.42 -24.13
CA LEU A 26 -10.07 8.68 -24.09
C LEU A 26 -9.39 9.93 -24.66
N THR A 27 -8.17 9.83 -25.21
CA THR A 27 -7.59 10.93 -26.02
C THR A 27 -8.02 10.88 -27.49
N THR A 28 -8.86 9.91 -27.87
CA THR A 28 -9.34 9.77 -29.26
C THR A 28 -10.84 10.05 -29.38
N PRO A 29 -11.27 10.96 -30.28
CA PRO A 29 -12.67 11.25 -30.54
C PRO A 29 -13.42 10.04 -31.15
N LYS A 30 -14.74 10.17 -31.37
CA LYS A 30 -15.61 9.06 -31.84
C LYS A 30 -15.03 8.37 -33.08
N PRO A 31 -15.26 7.05 -33.28
CA PRO A 31 -14.91 6.38 -34.54
C PRO A 31 -15.48 7.08 -35.78
N GLN A 32 -16.68 7.68 -35.68
CA GLN A 32 -17.30 8.48 -36.74
C GLN A 32 -16.59 9.81 -37.05
N GLU A 33 -15.78 10.35 -36.14
CA GLU A 33 -15.03 11.58 -36.40
C GLU A 33 -13.75 11.33 -37.22
N ARG A 34 -13.21 10.10 -37.22
CA ARG A 34 -12.06 9.72 -38.07
C ARG A 34 -12.39 9.67 -39.57
N GLU A 35 -13.61 9.28 -39.92
CA GLU A 35 -14.05 9.27 -41.33
C GLU A 35 -14.29 10.70 -41.85
N ASN A 36 -14.73 11.62 -40.99
CA ASN A 36 -14.95 13.01 -41.36
C ASN A 36 -13.65 13.81 -41.50
N GLU A 37 -12.61 13.51 -40.71
CA GLU A 37 -11.29 14.15 -40.84
C GLU A 37 -10.55 13.71 -42.12
N THR A 38 -10.64 12.43 -42.50
CA THR A 38 -10.05 11.94 -43.76
C THR A 38 -10.80 12.45 -45.00
N LEU A 39 -12.11 12.68 -44.91
CA LEU A 39 -12.90 13.35 -45.95
C LEU A 39 -12.62 14.86 -46.04
N ALA A 40 -12.34 15.54 -44.92
CA ALA A 40 -11.99 16.95 -44.89
C ALA A 40 -10.57 17.21 -45.46
N GLU A 41 -9.60 16.33 -45.18
CA GLU A 41 -8.22 16.46 -45.69
C GLU A 41 -8.11 16.17 -47.21
N SER A 42 -8.98 15.31 -47.76
CA SER A 42 -9.04 15.07 -49.21
C SER A 42 -9.69 16.23 -49.99
N ARG A 43 -10.55 17.03 -49.35
CA ARG A 43 -11.19 18.22 -49.98
C ARG A 43 -10.33 19.49 -49.89
N ALA A 44 -9.38 19.56 -48.96
CA ALA A 44 -8.50 20.71 -48.79
C ALA A 44 -7.27 20.72 -49.74
N ARG A 45 -6.97 19.60 -50.43
CA ARG A 45 -5.81 19.48 -51.34
C ARG A 45 -6.09 19.77 -52.83
N THR A 46 -7.30 20.20 -53.20
CA THR A 46 -7.67 20.40 -54.63
C THR A 46 -8.12 21.82 -54.98
N LYS A 47 -7.79 22.82 -54.16
CA LYS A 47 -7.90 24.23 -54.57
C LYS A 47 -6.73 24.98 -53.98
N TRP A 48 -5.88 25.52 -54.87
CA TRP A 48 -4.94 26.65 -54.75
C TRP A 48 -3.71 26.38 -55.61
N GLY A 49 -3.89 26.54 -56.92
CA GLY A 49 -2.83 26.88 -57.85
C GLY A 49 -3.29 28.12 -58.62
N GLY A 50 -2.54 29.23 -58.53
CA GLY A 50 -2.75 30.39 -59.42
C GLY A 50 -2.43 31.78 -58.82
N CYS A 51 -1.20 32.24 -59.09
CA CYS A 51 -0.77 33.61 -59.44
C CYS A 51 -1.12 34.89 -58.63
N PHE A 52 -0.06 35.49 -58.07
CA PHE A 52 0.48 36.86 -58.28
C PHE A 52 -0.43 38.01 -58.80
N SER A 53 -0.45 39.17 -58.09
CA SER A 53 0.36 40.38 -58.42
C SER A 53 -0.14 41.69 -57.75
N SER A 54 0.81 42.56 -57.35
CA SER A 54 0.79 44.05 -57.16
C SER A 54 -0.25 44.67 -56.18
N SER A 55 -0.06 45.78 -55.46
CA SER A 55 0.95 46.85 -55.29
C SER A 55 0.43 47.78 -54.17
N GLY A 56 1.29 48.52 -53.47
CA GLY A 56 0.90 49.78 -52.80
C GLY A 56 1.27 49.91 -51.32
N GLN A 57 1.93 51.01 -50.98
CA GLN A 57 2.72 51.29 -49.78
C GLN A 57 1.92 52.24 -48.79
N PRO A 58 2.51 52.87 -47.74
CA PRO A 58 2.16 52.65 -46.31
C PRO A 58 1.63 53.90 -45.54
N ALA A 59 1.29 53.77 -44.25
CA ALA A 59 1.46 54.85 -43.25
C ALA A 59 1.27 54.40 -41.77
N VAL A 60 2.06 55.03 -40.91
CA VAL A 60 2.24 54.89 -39.45
C VAL A 60 1.45 55.96 -38.69
N ARG A 61 0.94 55.67 -37.46
CA ARG A 61 1.08 56.55 -36.25
C ARG A 61 0.40 55.99 -34.99
N ARG A 62 0.98 56.41 -33.84
CA ARG A 62 0.82 55.98 -32.44
C ARG A 62 -0.20 56.78 -31.61
N ALA A 63 -0.77 56.11 -30.59
CA ALA A 63 -1.07 56.52 -29.18
C ALA A 63 -2.13 57.63 -28.92
N PRO A 64 -2.64 57.89 -27.68
CA PRO A 64 -2.20 57.45 -26.33
C PRO A 64 -3.29 57.17 -25.23
N SER A 65 -2.78 56.87 -24.02
CA SER A 65 -3.39 56.67 -22.68
C SER A 65 -3.69 57.95 -21.87
N VAL A 66 -4.66 57.95 -20.93
CA VAL A 66 -4.66 58.77 -19.66
C VAL A 66 -5.55 58.13 -18.56
N ALA A 67 -5.14 58.32 -17.29
CA ALA A 67 -5.68 57.84 -16.00
C ALA A 67 -6.58 58.83 -15.21
N ARG A 68 -7.14 58.37 -14.05
CA ARG A 68 -7.52 59.06 -12.75
C ARG A 68 -8.79 58.39 -12.16
N ARG A 69 -9.20 58.38 -10.87
CA ARG A 69 -8.73 58.65 -9.48
C ARG A 69 -9.96 58.33 -8.54
N ALA A 70 -9.76 58.04 -7.25
CA ALA A 70 -10.82 57.78 -6.24
C ALA A 70 -11.59 59.04 -5.74
N PRO A 71 -12.60 58.92 -4.84
CA PRO A 71 -12.33 59.14 -3.40
C PRO A 71 -13.19 58.37 -2.36
N SER A 72 -12.75 58.48 -1.10
CA SER A 72 -13.28 57.99 0.19
C SER A 72 -14.29 58.92 0.89
N VAL A 73 -15.20 58.39 1.74
CA VAL A 73 -16.01 59.16 2.71
C VAL A 73 -16.14 58.42 4.06
N VAL A 74 -15.97 59.19 5.14
CA VAL A 74 -16.12 58.87 6.58
C VAL A 74 -17.48 59.39 7.09
N ARG A 75 -18.16 58.69 8.01
CA ARG A 75 -19.18 59.31 8.92
C ARG A 75 -19.18 58.71 10.33
N ARG A 76 -19.43 59.59 11.32
CA ARG A 76 -19.47 59.41 12.78
C ARG A 76 -20.86 58.98 13.32
N LEU A 77 -20.84 58.46 14.56
CA LEU A 77 -21.93 58.11 15.50
C LEU A 77 -22.90 59.28 15.84
N PRO A 78 -24.06 58.98 16.50
CA PRO A 78 -24.13 59.14 17.97
C PRO A 78 -25.05 58.16 18.77
N LEU A 79 -24.71 57.99 20.07
CA LEU A 79 -25.50 57.84 21.35
C LEU A 79 -26.65 56.80 21.42
N GLN A 80 -26.58 55.73 22.23
CA GLN A 80 -26.68 55.58 23.70
C GLN A 80 -28.13 55.41 24.21
N GLU A 81 -28.51 54.19 24.63
CA GLU A 81 -29.52 53.93 25.67
C GLU A 81 -29.28 52.55 26.33
N ASN A 82 -29.49 52.51 27.64
CA ASN A 82 -29.17 51.45 28.60
C ASN A 82 -30.20 50.31 28.58
N ILE A 83 -29.76 49.04 28.73
CA ILE A 83 -30.49 48.01 29.50
C ILE A 83 -29.47 47.08 30.20
N ASP A 84 -29.64 46.94 31.52
CA ASP A 84 -28.94 46.05 32.45
C ASP A 84 -29.11 44.55 32.15
N GLY A 85 -28.13 43.73 32.55
CA GLY A 85 -28.28 42.28 32.70
C GLY A 85 -26.95 41.55 32.73
N GLY A 86 -26.56 41.05 33.92
CA GLY A 86 -25.23 40.53 34.23
C GLY A 86 -24.75 39.32 33.41
N VAL A 87 -23.43 39.21 33.28
CA VAL A 87 -22.75 38.02 32.72
C VAL A 87 -21.48 37.71 33.51
N ASP A 88 -21.33 36.41 33.70
CA ASP A 88 -20.43 35.66 34.58
C ASP A 88 -18.92 35.83 34.39
N ASN A 89 -18.24 35.53 35.49
CA ASN A 89 -16.82 35.54 35.78
C ASN A 89 -16.00 34.44 35.06
N ALA A 90 -16.23 34.22 33.76
CA ALA A 90 -15.65 33.13 32.97
C ALA A 90 -14.58 33.54 31.93
N MET A 91 -14.15 34.81 31.89
CA MET A 91 -13.20 35.33 30.88
C MET A 91 -11.76 35.56 31.35
N MET A 92 -11.32 34.96 32.48
CA MET A 92 -9.96 35.13 33.02
C MET A 92 -9.14 33.83 33.08
N LYS A 93 -9.27 32.95 32.08
CA LYS A 93 -8.40 31.76 31.91
C LYS A 93 -7.79 31.60 30.50
N GLY A 94 -7.78 32.67 29.68
CA GLY A 94 -7.33 32.62 28.29
C GLY A 94 -5.94 33.21 27.96
N LEU A 95 -5.14 33.63 28.95
CA LEU A 95 -4.03 34.57 28.70
C LEU A 95 -2.59 34.01 28.79
N PHE A 96 -2.38 32.70 28.66
CA PHE A 96 -1.02 32.15 28.48
C PHE A 96 -1.01 30.98 27.47
N LYS A 97 -0.90 31.27 26.17
CA LYS A 97 -0.42 30.27 25.21
C LYS A 97 1.10 30.16 25.37
N SER A 98 1.59 29.00 25.81
CA SER A 98 3.03 28.71 25.85
C SER A 98 3.63 28.90 24.45
N LYS A 99 4.83 29.50 24.37
CA LYS A 99 5.59 29.66 23.11
C LYS A 99 5.66 28.32 22.36
N PRO A 100 5.49 28.29 21.03
CA PRO A 100 5.67 27.07 20.25
C PRO A 100 7.08 26.52 20.50
N LYS A 101 7.16 25.23 20.81
CA LYS A 101 8.43 24.55 21.14
C LYS A 101 9.24 24.41 19.86
N THR A 102 10.53 24.73 19.92
CA THR A 102 11.44 24.46 18.81
C THR A 102 11.72 22.95 18.70
N PRO A 103 12.17 22.43 17.54
CA PRO A 103 12.59 21.04 17.42
C PRO A 103 13.64 20.64 18.47
N ALA A 104 14.60 21.52 18.76
CA ALA A 104 15.62 21.30 19.79
C ALA A 104 15.01 21.20 21.20
N ASP A 105 14.03 22.06 21.53
CA ASP A 105 13.34 22.01 22.82
C ASP A 105 12.54 20.72 23.00
N LEU A 106 11.90 20.23 21.93
CA LEU A 106 11.16 18.98 21.93
C LEU A 106 12.09 17.79 22.23
N VAL A 107 13.22 17.70 21.52
CA VAL A 107 14.20 16.64 21.74
C VAL A 107 14.74 16.68 23.17
N ARG A 108 15.11 17.87 23.67
CA ARG A 108 15.63 18.04 25.03
C ARG A 108 14.61 17.60 26.10
N GLN A 109 13.36 18.07 26.01
CA GLN A 109 12.31 17.69 26.97
C GLN A 109 12.02 16.19 26.91
N THR A 110 11.98 15.61 25.72
CA THR A 110 11.79 14.16 25.54
C THR A 110 12.93 13.40 26.21
N ARG A 111 14.18 13.82 25.99
CA ARG A 111 15.37 13.22 26.59
C ARG A 111 15.33 13.27 28.11
N ASP A 112 14.97 14.41 28.71
CA ASP A 112 14.91 14.55 30.16
C ASP A 112 13.89 13.59 30.78
N LEU A 113 12.72 13.41 30.14
CA LEU A 113 11.72 12.43 30.56
C LEU A 113 12.14 10.98 30.30
N LEU A 114 12.90 10.72 29.22
CA LEU A 114 13.48 9.39 28.98
C LEU A 114 14.53 9.03 30.04
N ILE A 115 15.38 9.98 30.46
CA ILE A 115 16.33 9.79 31.57
C ILE A 115 15.57 9.51 32.87
N PHE A 116 14.48 10.24 33.13
CA PHE A 116 13.63 9.99 34.29
C PHE A 116 12.98 8.59 34.24
N ALA A 117 12.47 8.18 33.08
CA ALA A 117 11.93 6.85 32.88
C ALA A 117 13.01 5.76 33.02
N ASP A 118 14.25 6.08 32.64
CA ASP A 118 15.35 5.14 32.75
C ASP A 118 15.77 4.89 34.19
N GLY A 119 16.07 5.98 34.91
CA GLY A 119 16.72 5.99 36.23
C GLY A 119 15.88 5.56 37.43
N GLY A 120 14.67 5.05 37.24
CA GLY A 120 13.84 4.41 38.28
C GLY A 120 13.91 5.08 39.66
N ALA A 121 13.39 6.30 39.81
CA ALA A 121 13.50 7.04 41.06
C ALA A 121 12.80 6.30 42.24
N PRO A 122 13.52 5.96 43.34
CA PRO A 122 12.98 5.14 44.44
C PRO A 122 11.85 5.75 45.27
N ASP A 123 11.56 7.05 45.13
CA ASP A 123 10.69 7.81 46.06
C ASP A 123 9.63 8.69 45.37
N THR A 124 9.39 8.51 44.07
CA THR A 124 8.34 9.28 43.39
C THR A 124 6.98 8.61 43.59
N LYS A 125 6.02 9.33 44.21
CA LYS A 125 4.61 8.93 44.25
C LYS A 125 4.16 8.47 42.86
N GLU A 126 3.51 7.31 42.79
CA GLU A 126 3.08 6.63 41.55
C GLU A 126 2.34 7.58 40.58
N SER A 127 1.41 8.40 41.10
CA SER A 127 0.70 9.42 40.32
C SER A 127 1.62 10.44 39.63
N LYS A 128 2.74 10.86 40.24
CA LYS A 128 3.70 11.77 39.59
C LYS A 128 4.50 11.09 38.47
N ARG A 129 4.67 9.78 38.55
CA ARG A 129 5.32 9.00 37.49
C ARG A 129 4.38 8.85 36.30
N ASP A 130 3.11 8.55 36.55
CA ASP A 130 2.10 8.41 35.49
C ASP A 130 1.93 9.71 34.69
N ASP A 131 1.82 10.85 35.38
CA ASP A 131 1.74 12.16 34.73
C ASP A 131 2.93 12.42 33.77
N LYS A 132 4.15 12.06 34.22
CA LYS A 132 5.36 12.19 33.40
C LYS A 132 5.41 11.21 32.23
N MET A 133 4.88 10.00 32.38
CA MET A 133 4.81 9.03 31.29
C MET A 133 3.77 9.43 30.23
N VAL A 134 2.68 10.07 30.65
CA VAL A 134 1.69 10.69 29.75
C VAL A 134 2.33 11.85 28.99
N GLU A 135 3.08 12.72 29.68
CA GLU A 135 3.80 13.82 29.05
C GLU A 135 4.85 13.31 28.05
N LEU A 136 5.60 12.25 28.40
CA LEU A 136 6.56 11.62 27.50
C LEU A 136 5.87 11.07 26.24
N SER A 137 4.73 10.40 26.40
CA SER A 137 3.94 9.89 25.27
C SER A 137 3.49 11.01 24.33
N LYS A 138 3.08 12.15 24.90
CA LYS A 138 2.70 13.35 24.12
C LYS A 138 3.90 13.92 23.36
N LEU A 139 5.06 14.04 24.00
CA LEU A 139 6.27 14.55 23.35
C LEU A 139 6.76 13.64 22.22
N ILE A 140 6.72 12.31 22.40
CA ILE A 140 7.06 11.36 21.33
C ILE A 140 6.12 11.54 20.12
N ARG A 141 4.83 11.78 20.36
CA ARG A 141 3.88 12.11 19.30
C ARG A 141 4.19 13.44 18.62
N GLU A 142 4.54 14.48 19.38
CA GLU A 142 4.98 15.78 18.83
C GLU A 142 6.24 15.61 17.95
N LEU A 143 7.21 14.78 18.35
CA LEU A 143 8.37 14.44 17.52
C LEU A 143 7.95 13.76 16.21
N LYS A 144 7.01 12.82 16.26
CA LYS A 144 6.47 12.17 15.06
C LYS A 144 5.83 13.17 14.10
N ILE A 145 5.00 14.09 14.62
CA ILE A 145 4.33 15.11 13.81
C ILE A 145 5.34 16.00 13.11
N VAL A 146 6.45 16.39 13.77
CA VAL A 146 7.51 17.15 13.10
C VAL A 146 8.11 16.38 11.92
N LEU A 147 8.29 15.05 12.06
CA LEU A 147 8.96 14.21 11.07
C LEU A 147 8.08 13.73 9.91
N TYR A 148 6.77 13.61 10.13
CA TYR A 148 5.80 13.10 9.15
C TYR A 148 4.78 14.14 8.68
N GLY A 149 4.69 15.28 9.36
CA GLY A 149 3.57 16.20 9.22
C GLY A 149 2.33 15.72 9.97
N ASP A 150 1.25 16.48 9.81
CA ASP A 150 -0.10 16.15 10.25
C ASP A 150 -1.10 16.37 9.11
N SER A 151 -2.40 16.35 9.41
CA SER A 151 -3.45 16.58 8.42
C SER A 151 -3.46 18.01 7.86
N GLU A 152 -2.79 18.96 8.53
CA GLU A 152 -2.82 20.39 8.19
C GLU A 152 -1.49 20.87 7.59
N SER A 153 -0.38 20.19 7.87
CA SER A 153 0.96 20.64 7.53
C SER A 153 1.90 19.50 7.12
N GLU A 154 2.57 19.69 5.99
CA GLU A 154 3.67 18.82 5.55
C GLU A 154 4.91 19.00 6.46
N PRO A 155 5.74 17.96 6.60
CA PRO A 155 6.95 18.04 7.42
C PRO A 155 7.92 19.08 6.85
N VAL A 156 8.28 20.06 7.68
CA VAL A 156 9.22 21.12 7.30
C VAL A 156 10.64 20.56 7.33
N SER A 157 11.32 20.55 6.18
CA SER A 157 12.65 19.94 6.01
C SER A 157 13.69 20.49 7.00
N GLU A 158 13.72 21.80 7.24
CA GLU A 158 14.65 22.42 8.20
C GLU A 158 14.37 21.97 9.64
N ALA A 159 13.10 21.87 10.03
CA ALA A 159 12.70 21.39 11.35
C ALA A 159 13.04 19.91 11.54
N CYS A 160 12.83 19.08 10.51
CA CYS A 160 13.23 17.67 10.51
C CYS A 160 14.75 17.52 10.66
N ALA A 161 15.53 18.32 9.92
CA ALA A 161 16.98 18.30 9.98
C ALA A 161 17.49 18.73 11.36
N GLN A 162 16.93 19.79 11.93
CA GLN A 162 17.28 20.26 13.28
C GLN A 162 16.93 19.22 14.35
N LEU A 163 15.72 18.64 14.29
CA LEU A 163 15.30 17.56 15.18
C LEU A 163 16.29 16.39 15.11
N THR A 164 16.59 15.93 13.89
CA THR A 164 17.49 14.80 13.65
C THR A 164 18.88 15.05 14.21
N GLN A 165 19.43 16.25 13.98
CA GLN A 165 20.74 16.63 14.48
C GLN A 165 20.81 16.59 16.01
N GLU A 166 19.82 17.17 16.69
CA GLU A 166 19.77 17.20 18.16
C GLU A 166 19.54 15.79 18.74
N PHE A 167 18.71 14.98 18.08
CA PHE A 167 18.39 13.63 18.51
C PHE A 167 19.62 12.72 18.57
N PHE A 168 20.51 12.82 17.58
CA PHE A 168 21.76 12.07 17.56
C PHE A 168 22.86 12.72 18.41
N ARG A 169 22.94 14.06 18.44
CA ARG A 169 23.94 14.79 19.24
C ARG A 169 23.85 14.46 20.73
N GLU A 170 22.64 14.42 21.27
CA GLU A 170 22.38 14.23 22.71
C GLU A 170 22.14 12.77 23.12
N ASN A 171 22.37 11.83 22.19
CA ASN A 171 22.19 10.38 22.38
C ASN A 171 20.74 9.98 22.74
N THR A 172 19.76 10.78 22.31
CA THR A 172 18.34 10.56 22.60
C THR A 172 17.82 9.29 21.94
N LEU A 173 18.36 8.89 20.78
CA LEU A 173 18.00 7.64 20.11
C LEU A 173 18.23 6.41 21.00
N ARG A 174 19.41 6.31 21.62
CA ARG A 174 19.71 5.23 22.56
C ARG A 174 18.72 5.17 23.71
N LEU A 175 18.46 6.31 24.33
CA LEU A 175 17.51 6.39 25.46
C LEU A 175 16.09 5.99 25.03
N LEU A 176 15.64 6.40 23.84
CA LEU A 176 14.33 6.03 23.32
C LEU A 176 14.22 4.51 23.10
N ILE A 177 15.26 3.87 22.55
CA ILE A 177 15.31 2.41 22.34
C ILE A 177 15.29 1.68 23.70
N ILE A 178 16.12 2.08 24.67
CA ILE A 178 16.20 1.45 25.99
C ILE A 178 14.89 1.58 26.78
N CYS A 179 14.22 2.74 26.68
CA CYS A 179 12.98 3.00 27.39
C CYS A 179 11.74 2.45 26.68
N LEU A 180 11.85 1.90 25.46
CA LEU A 180 10.71 1.36 24.70
C LEU A 180 9.81 0.38 25.51
N PRO A 181 10.36 -0.56 26.31
CA PRO A 181 9.54 -1.44 27.15
C PRO A 181 8.68 -0.70 28.19
N LYS A 182 9.13 0.48 28.62
CA LYS A 182 8.48 1.31 29.65
C LYS A 182 7.35 2.16 29.08
N LEU A 183 7.24 2.27 27.76
CA LEU A 183 6.20 3.04 27.07
C LEU A 183 4.90 2.24 26.92
N ASN A 184 3.76 2.93 26.83
CA ASN A 184 2.48 2.32 26.47
C ASN A 184 2.42 1.97 24.97
N LEU A 185 1.38 1.24 24.55
CA LEU A 185 1.24 0.71 23.19
C LEU A 185 1.33 1.78 22.09
N GLU A 186 0.63 2.91 22.25
CA GLU A 186 0.61 3.99 21.25
C GLU A 186 1.95 4.72 21.21
N ALA A 187 2.56 4.98 22.36
CA ALA A 187 3.88 5.60 22.43
C ALA A 187 4.98 4.70 21.83
N ARG A 188 4.87 3.36 21.93
CA ARG A 188 5.78 2.42 21.25
C ARG A 188 5.67 2.52 19.72
N LYS A 189 4.46 2.61 19.19
CA LYS A 189 4.22 2.81 17.75
C LYS A 189 4.79 4.13 17.27
N ASP A 190 4.49 5.22 17.98
CA ASP A 190 5.01 6.56 17.66
C ASP A 190 6.54 6.58 17.72
N ALA A 191 7.15 5.99 18.77
CA ALA A 191 8.60 5.86 18.89
C ALA A 191 9.23 5.05 17.75
N THR A 192 8.60 3.96 17.32
CA THR A 192 9.05 3.14 16.18
C THR A 192 9.11 3.96 14.89
N GLN A 193 8.07 4.75 14.63
CA GLN A 193 8.01 5.61 13.45
C GLN A 193 9.04 6.75 13.51
N VAL A 194 9.25 7.35 14.69
CA VAL A 194 10.31 8.35 14.90
C VAL A 194 11.67 7.75 14.56
N VAL A 195 12.02 6.59 15.13
CA VAL A 195 13.30 5.92 14.86
C VAL A 195 13.48 5.59 13.38
N ALA A 196 12.44 5.07 12.73
CA ALA A 196 12.44 4.72 11.31
C ALA A 196 12.70 5.93 10.41
N ASN A 197 12.01 7.03 10.68
CA ASN A 197 12.14 8.25 9.89
C ASN A 197 13.54 8.86 10.03
N LEU A 198 14.08 8.92 11.26
CA LEU A 198 15.41 9.47 11.55
C LEU A 198 16.55 8.81 10.74
N GLN A 199 16.44 7.52 10.40
CA GLN A 199 17.46 6.83 9.59
C GLN A 199 17.55 7.38 8.15
N ARG A 200 16.48 8.02 7.66
CA ARG A 200 16.34 8.48 6.28
C ARG A 200 16.57 9.99 6.13
N GLN A 201 16.63 10.72 7.25
CA GLN A 201 16.74 12.17 7.26
C GLN A 201 18.12 12.65 6.81
N GLN A 202 18.14 13.63 5.91
CA GLN A 202 19.35 14.30 5.46
C GLN A 202 19.55 15.60 6.22
N VAL A 203 20.70 15.74 6.88
CA VAL A 203 21.13 16.98 7.54
C VAL A 203 22.30 17.53 6.74
N GLN A 204 22.15 18.75 6.21
CA GLN A 204 23.14 19.37 5.32
C GLN A 204 23.54 18.43 4.15
N SER A 205 22.54 17.77 3.55
CA SER A 205 22.70 16.79 2.47
C SER A 205 23.50 15.53 2.82
N ARG A 206 23.66 15.22 4.12
CA ARG A 206 24.32 14.00 4.62
C ARG A 206 23.38 13.17 5.48
N LEU A 207 23.47 11.85 5.37
CA LEU A 207 22.79 10.91 6.25
C LEU A 207 23.61 10.71 7.52
N ILE A 208 23.40 11.57 8.51
CA ILE A 208 24.17 11.56 9.77
C ILE A 208 23.82 10.38 10.70
N ALA A 209 22.73 9.65 10.41
CA ALA A 209 22.32 8.46 11.16
C ALA A 209 23.40 7.36 11.12
N CYS A 210 24.03 7.15 9.97
CA CYS A 210 25.11 6.18 9.80
C CYS A 210 26.29 6.46 10.76
N ASP A 211 26.77 7.71 10.79
CA ASP A 211 27.88 8.14 11.65
C ASP A 211 27.54 7.97 13.15
N TYR A 212 26.28 8.20 13.53
CA TYR A 212 25.82 8.01 14.90
C TYR A 212 25.77 6.52 15.27
N LEU A 213 25.19 5.69 14.39
CA LEU A 213 25.06 4.25 14.63
C LEU A 213 26.42 3.56 14.70
N GLU A 214 27.40 3.96 13.88
CA GLU A 214 28.77 3.42 13.97
C GLU A 214 29.41 3.67 15.34
N LYS A 215 29.11 4.80 15.98
CA LYS A 215 29.58 5.14 17.34
C LYS A 215 28.76 4.48 18.45
N ASN A 216 27.59 3.92 18.12
CA ASN A 216 26.63 3.33 19.06
C ASN A 216 26.18 1.95 18.58
N ILE A 217 27.10 1.17 18.03
CA ILE A 217 26.78 -0.02 17.26
C ILE A 217 26.18 -1.14 18.11
N ASP A 218 26.45 -1.12 19.42
CA ASP A 218 25.85 -2.00 20.43
C ASP A 218 24.31 -1.84 20.52
N LEU A 219 23.73 -0.75 19.99
CA LEU A 219 22.28 -0.64 19.82
C LEU A 219 21.73 -1.77 18.95
N MET A 220 22.50 -2.28 17.99
CA MET A 220 22.06 -3.39 17.14
C MET A 220 21.91 -4.67 17.96
N ASP A 221 22.75 -4.89 18.96
CA ASP A 221 22.67 -6.05 19.84
C ASP A 221 21.36 -6.00 20.63
N ILE A 222 20.97 -4.82 21.12
CA ILE A 222 19.70 -4.58 21.81
C ILE A 222 18.51 -4.84 20.86
N LEU A 223 18.54 -4.27 19.65
CA LEU A 223 17.45 -4.43 18.69
C LEU A 223 17.28 -5.90 18.25
N VAL A 224 18.37 -6.63 18.00
CA VAL A 224 18.29 -8.04 17.61
C VAL A 224 17.80 -8.90 18.76
N SER A 225 18.33 -8.72 19.98
CA SER A 225 17.81 -9.42 21.16
C SER A 225 16.37 -9.06 21.51
N GLY A 226 15.86 -7.94 21.00
CA GLY A 226 14.48 -7.52 21.12
C GLY A 226 13.45 -8.54 20.60
N TYR A 227 13.83 -9.41 19.66
CA TYR A 227 12.97 -10.51 19.19
C TYR A 227 12.62 -11.54 20.28
N GLU A 228 13.40 -11.59 21.37
CA GLU A 228 13.13 -12.47 22.52
C GLU A 228 11.93 -11.99 23.34
N ASN A 229 11.51 -10.72 23.18
CA ASN A 229 10.34 -10.15 23.83
C ASN A 229 9.15 -10.10 22.87
N THR A 230 8.16 -10.98 23.08
CA THR A 230 7.00 -11.12 22.18
C THR A 230 6.18 -9.84 22.01
N ASP A 231 6.10 -9.00 23.04
CA ASP A 231 5.29 -7.78 23.01
C ASP A 231 5.98 -6.63 22.25
N LEU A 232 7.30 -6.73 22.07
CA LEU A 232 8.14 -5.68 21.50
C LEU A 232 8.86 -6.09 20.21
N ALA A 233 8.87 -7.39 19.88
CA ALA A 233 9.62 -7.95 18.77
C ALA A 233 9.36 -7.23 17.44
N LEU A 234 8.09 -6.92 17.13
CA LEU A 234 7.74 -6.21 15.89
C LEU A 234 8.25 -4.76 15.87
N HIS A 235 8.29 -4.09 17.02
CA HIS A 235 8.86 -2.74 17.12
C HIS A 235 10.38 -2.76 16.92
N TYR A 236 11.06 -3.67 17.62
CA TYR A 236 12.51 -3.82 17.48
C TYR A 236 12.92 -4.27 16.08
N GLY A 237 12.18 -5.21 15.48
CA GLY A 237 12.38 -5.66 14.10
C GLY A 237 12.21 -4.53 13.08
N ALA A 238 11.17 -3.70 13.23
CA ALA A 238 10.96 -2.53 12.38
C ALA A 238 12.10 -1.51 12.51
N MET A 239 12.54 -1.19 13.73
CA MET A 239 13.68 -0.29 13.96
C MET A 239 14.98 -0.86 13.38
N LEU A 240 15.23 -2.16 13.58
CA LEU A 240 16.42 -2.85 13.08
C LEU A 240 16.48 -2.81 11.55
N ARG A 241 15.37 -3.11 10.85
CA ARG A 241 15.31 -3.05 9.38
C ARG A 241 15.68 -1.68 8.83
N GLU A 242 15.28 -0.61 9.51
CA GLU A 242 15.67 0.74 9.11
C GLU A 242 17.16 1.02 9.35
N CYS A 243 17.73 0.51 10.44
CA CYS A 243 19.16 0.67 10.75
C CYS A 243 20.07 -0.08 9.76
N ILE A 244 19.71 -1.33 9.38
CA ILE A 244 20.50 -2.16 8.45
C ILE A 244 20.44 -1.66 7.00
N ARG A 245 19.68 -0.59 6.71
CA ARG A 245 19.78 0.14 5.43
C ARG A 245 21.17 0.73 5.24
N HIS A 246 21.89 1.03 6.32
CA HIS A 246 23.28 1.48 6.30
C HIS A 246 24.23 0.28 6.21
N GLN A 247 25.16 0.33 5.25
CA GLN A 247 26.03 -0.82 4.94
C GLN A 247 26.95 -1.22 6.10
N SER A 248 27.50 -0.26 6.84
CA SER A 248 28.36 -0.52 8.02
C SER A 248 27.60 -1.20 9.15
N VAL A 249 26.35 -0.80 9.38
CA VAL A 249 25.45 -1.39 10.37
C VAL A 249 25.06 -2.82 9.97
N ALA A 250 24.66 -3.04 8.73
CA ALA A 250 24.36 -4.39 8.23
C ALA A 250 25.58 -5.32 8.31
N ARG A 251 26.79 -4.81 8.01
CA ARG A 251 28.04 -5.57 8.17
C ARG A 251 28.23 -6.01 9.61
N TYR A 252 28.05 -5.11 10.58
CA TYR A 252 28.15 -5.44 11.99
C TYR A 252 27.20 -6.58 12.39
N VAL A 253 25.92 -6.47 12.02
CA VAL A 253 24.92 -7.52 12.35
C VAL A 253 25.29 -8.86 11.71
N LEU A 254 25.69 -8.87 10.44
CA LEU A 254 26.11 -10.09 9.73
C LEU A 254 27.33 -10.76 10.41
N GLU A 255 28.32 -9.98 10.83
CA GLU A 255 29.56 -10.50 11.43
C GLU A 255 29.45 -10.83 12.92
N SER A 256 28.34 -10.46 13.56
CA SER A 256 28.09 -10.71 14.98
C SER A 256 27.53 -12.12 15.26
N GLU A 257 27.65 -12.57 16.52
CA GLU A 257 26.98 -13.81 16.97
C GLU A 257 25.45 -13.72 16.90
N HIS A 258 24.87 -12.51 16.83
CA HIS A 258 23.44 -12.31 16.68
C HIS A 258 22.90 -12.86 15.36
N MET A 259 23.74 -12.97 14.32
CA MET A 259 23.32 -13.55 13.03
C MET A 259 22.80 -14.98 13.18
N LYS A 260 23.36 -15.78 14.11
CA LYS A 260 22.90 -17.15 14.38
C LYS A 260 21.52 -17.19 15.02
N LYS A 261 21.15 -16.17 15.81
CA LYS A 261 19.85 -16.13 16.50
C LYS A 261 18.68 -16.04 15.52
N PHE A 262 18.88 -15.48 14.33
CA PHE A 262 17.82 -15.42 13.30
C PHE A 262 17.32 -16.79 12.87
N PHE A 263 18.18 -17.82 12.86
CA PHE A 263 17.74 -19.19 12.54
C PHE A 263 16.71 -19.71 13.56
N ASP A 264 16.78 -19.24 14.80
CA ASP A 264 15.83 -19.61 15.85
C ASP A 264 14.62 -18.66 15.83
N TYR A 265 14.82 -17.36 15.63
CA TYR A 265 13.74 -16.36 15.53
C TYR A 265 12.77 -16.62 14.37
N ILE A 266 13.27 -17.09 13.22
CA ILE A 266 12.42 -17.45 12.05
C ILE A 266 11.52 -18.66 12.34
N GLN A 267 11.83 -19.42 13.38
CA GLN A 267 11.12 -20.65 13.72
C GLN A 267 10.25 -20.52 14.97
N VAL A 268 10.11 -19.32 15.53
CA VAL A 268 9.24 -19.12 16.70
C VAL A 268 7.77 -19.41 16.35
N PRO A 269 6.95 -19.90 17.31
CA PRO A 269 5.56 -20.24 17.04
C PRO A 269 4.69 -19.05 16.63
N ASN A 270 5.03 -17.84 17.07
CA ASN A 270 4.32 -16.63 16.70
C ASN A 270 4.62 -16.28 15.23
N PHE A 271 3.62 -16.45 14.37
CA PHE A 271 3.77 -16.27 12.93
C PHE A 271 4.20 -14.86 12.53
N ASP A 272 3.67 -13.82 13.17
CA ASP A 272 4.00 -12.43 12.84
C ASP A 272 5.46 -12.13 13.16
N ILE A 273 5.94 -12.58 14.32
CA ILE A 273 7.34 -12.42 14.74
C ILE A 273 8.28 -13.22 13.85
N ALA A 274 7.95 -14.49 13.57
CA ALA A 274 8.74 -15.34 12.68
C ALA A 274 8.86 -14.76 11.26
N SER A 275 7.75 -14.24 10.73
CA SER A 275 7.71 -13.60 9.41
C SER A 275 8.51 -12.31 9.38
N ASP A 276 8.41 -11.49 10.43
CA ASP A 276 9.18 -10.26 10.60
C ASP A 276 10.69 -10.53 10.68
N ALA A 277 11.10 -11.53 11.48
CA ALA A 277 12.49 -11.97 11.57
C ALA A 277 13.01 -12.51 10.23
N ALA A 278 12.19 -13.26 9.49
CA ALA A 278 12.54 -13.76 8.16
C ALA A 278 12.73 -12.62 7.15
N ALA A 279 11.91 -11.58 7.22
CA ALA A 279 12.05 -10.38 6.39
C ALA A 279 13.36 -9.64 6.68
N THR A 280 13.69 -9.43 7.96
CA THR A 280 14.97 -8.81 8.39
C THR A 280 16.18 -9.65 7.96
N PHE A 281 16.11 -10.97 8.14
CA PHE A 281 17.16 -11.91 7.72
C PHE A 281 17.36 -11.90 6.20
N LYS A 282 16.28 -11.89 5.43
CA LYS A 282 16.34 -11.73 3.97
C LYS A 282 16.99 -10.41 3.59
N GLU A 283 16.63 -9.30 4.24
CA GLU A 283 17.17 -7.98 3.93
C GLU A 283 18.69 -7.92 4.19
N LEU A 284 19.14 -8.45 5.33
CA LEU A 284 20.57 -8.59 5.66
C LEU A 284 21.33 -9.35 4.56
N LEU A 285 20.74 -10.41 4.02
CA LEU A 285 21.37 -11.30 3.04
C LEU A 285 21.18 -10.86 1.58
N THR A 286 20.43 -9.79 1.30
CA THR A 286 20.12 -9.41 -0.09
C THR A 286 20.31 -7.94 -0.42
N ARG A 287 20.37 -7.02 0.56
CA ARG A 287 20.50 -5.58 0.31
C ARG A 287 21.90 -5.19 -0.14
N HIS A 288 22.92 -5.46 0.68
CA HIS A 288 24.29 -4.97 0.46
C HIS A 288 25.18 -6.03 -0.18
N LYS A 289 25.05 -6.17 -1.51
CA LYS A 289 25.58 -7.31 -2.28
C LYS A 289 27.05 -7.64 -2.02
N SER A 290 27.93 -6.64 -1.98
CA SER A 290 29.37 -6.84 -1.73
C SER A 290 29.65 -7.32 -0.32
N THR A 291 29.03 -6.70 0.70
CA THR A 291 29.15 -7.12 2.10
C THR A 291 28.64 -8.54 2.31
N VAL A 292 27.51 -8.90 1.69
CA VAL A 292 26.94 -10.25 1.79
C VAL A 292 27.86 -11.27 1.15
N ALA A 293 28.39 -10.99 -0.04
CA ALA A 293 29.30 -11.91 -0.73
C ALA A 293 30.57 -12.18 0.08
N GLU A 294 31.14 -11.14 0.69
CA GLU A 294 32.27 -11.24 1.62
C GLU A 294 31.92 -12.10 2.84
N PHE A 295 30.80 -11.79 3.50
CA PHE A 295 30.30 -12.53 4.66
C PHE A 295 30.10 -14.01 4.34
N LEU A 296 29.34 -14.34 3.29
CA LEU A 296 29.03 -15.73 2.92
C LEU A 296 30.28 -16.51 2.50
N SER A 297 31.24 -15.86 1.84
CA SER A 297 32.50 -16.50 1.46
C SER A 297 33.35 -16.86 2.68
N LYS A 298 33.44 -15.95 3.65
CA LYS A 298 34.20 -16.13 4.89
C LYS A 298 33.55 -17.14 5.84
N ASN A 299 32.22 -17.15 5.88
CA ASN A 299 31.41 -17.89 6.86
C ASN A 299 30.69 -19.12 6.27
N TYR A 300 31.09 -19.54 5.08
CA TYR A 300 30.39 -20.52 4.27
C TYR A 300 29.98 -21.79 5.03
N GLU A 301 30.94 -22.41 5.75
CA GLU A 301 30.75 -23.73 6.37
C GLU A 301 29.64 -23.72 7.41
N TRP A 302 29.74 -22.85 8.43
CA TRP A 302 28.75 -22.81 9.49
C TRP A 302 27.42 -22.24 8.98
N PHE A 303 27.45 -21.21 8.11
CA PHE A 303 26.23 -20.56 7.64
C PHE A 303 25.35 -21.53 6.87
N PHE A 304 25.91 -22.23 5.88
CA PHE A 304 25.12 -23.17 5.09
C PHE A 304 24.80 -24.47 5.84
N ALA A 305 25.62 -24.88 6.82
CA ALA A 305 25.25 -25.97 7.71
C ALA A 305 23.96 -25.65 8.51
N GLU A 306 23.90 -24.46 9.12
CA GLU A 306 22.72 -23.98 9.85
C GLU A 306 21.53 -23.73 8.90
N TYR A 307 21.77 -23.06 7.77
CA TYR A 307 20.73 -22.75 6.78
C TYR A 307 20.05 -24.01 6.23
N ASN A 308 20.85 -25.01 5.87
CA ASN A 308 20.34 -26.26 5.34
C ASN A 308 19.55 -27.02 6.41
N SER A 309 20.16 -27.25 7.58
CA SER A 309 19.57 -28.10 8.62
C SER A 309 18.37 -27.45 9.33
N LYS A 310 18.43 -26.14 9.61
CA LYS A 310 17.37 -25.43 10.35
C LYS A 310 16.28 -24.86 9.46
N LEU A 311 16.58 -24.48 8.22
CA LEU A 311 15.59 -23.80 7.36
C LEU A 311 15.11 -24.67 6.20
N LEU A 312 16.01 -25.21 5.38
CA LEU A 312 15.61 -26.03 4.22
C LEU A 312 15.02 -27.38 4.64
N GLU A 313 15.54 -27.97 5.72
CA GLU A 313 15.05 -29.23 6.30
C GLU A 313 14.05 -29.02 7.45
N SER A 314 13.62 -27.77 7.71
CA SER A 314 12.67 -27.45 8.77
C SER A 314 11.37 -28.24 8.62
N ALA A 315 10.72 -28.64 9.72
CA ALA A 315 9.37 -29.23 9.67
C ALA A 315 8.30 -28.20 9.24
N ASN A 316 8.55 -26.91 9.41
CA ASN A 316 7.61 -25.84 9.08
C ASN A 316 7.61 -25.56 7.56
N TYR A 317 6.46 -25.78 6.92
CA TYR A 317 6.26 -25.53 5.50
C TYR A 317 6.62 -24.09 5.08
N ILE A 318 6.23 -23.09 5.87
CA ILE A 318 6.45 -21.68 5.54
C ILE A 318 7.95 -21.36 5.57
N THR A 319 8.65 -21.84 6.61
CA THR A 319 10.10 -21.70 6.74
C THR A 319 10.82 -22.33 5.56
N ARG A 320 10.49 -23.57 5.19
CA ARG A 320 11.09 -24.24 4.02
C ARG A 320 10.86 -23.46 2.73
N ARG A 321 9.63 -22.99 2.49
CA ARG A 321 9.26 -22.23 1.29
C ARG A 321 10.03 -20.90 1.19
N GLN A 322 10.10 -20.14 2.29
CA GLN A 322 10.84 -18.88 2.31
C GLN A 322 12.35 -19.10 2.15
N ALA A 323 12.89 -20.16 2.78
CA ALA A 323 14.30 -20.51 2.68
C ALA A 323 14.70 -20.95 1.28
N ILE A 324 13.93 -21.80 0.59
CA ILE A 324 14.31 -22.22 -0.77
C ILE A 324 14.28 -21.04 -1.76
N LYS A 325 13.32 -20.13 -1.61
CA LYS A 325 13.26 -18.90 -2.42
C LYS A 325 14.45 -17.98 -2.15
N LEU A 326 14.76 -17.74 -0.86
CA LEU A 326 15.91 -16.92 -0.47
C LEU A 326 17.25 -17.56 -0.90
N LEU A 327 17.39 -18.88 -0.84
CA LEU A 327 18.56 -19.58 -1.36
C LEU A 327 18.74 -19.31 -2.86
N GLY A 328 17.65 -19.35 -3.62
CA GLY A 328 17.65 -18.95 -5.03
C GLY A 328 18.15 -17.51 -5.22
N ASP A 329 17.59 -16.55 -4.47
CA ASP A 329 17.98 -15.14 -4.51
C ASP A 329 19.48 -14.96 -4.21
N ILE A 330 20.02 -15.69 -3.21
CA ILE A 330 21.43 -15.64 -2.82
C ILE A 330 22.33 -16.21 -3.91
N LEU A 331 22.03 -17.40 -4.42
CA LEU A 331 22.91 -18.11 -5.35
C LEU A 331 22.87 -17.53 -6.78
N LEU A 332 21.77 -16.91 -7.17
CA LEU A 332 21.63 -16.27 -8.49
C LEU A 332 22.24 -14.86 -8.54
N ASP A 333 22.59 -14.27 -7.40
CA ASP A 333 23.26 -12.98 -7.37
C ASP A 333 24.69 -13.11 -7.92
N ARG A 334 25.03 -12.24 -8.89
CA ARG A 334 26.34 -12.26 -9.55
C ARG A 334 27.51 -12.06 -8.58
N SER A 335 27.28 -11.29 -7.52
CA SER A 335 28.29 -11.01 -6.48
C SER A 335 28.65 -12.28 -5.70
N ASN A 336 27.73 -13.25 -5.64
CA ASN A 336 27.89 -14.52 -4.91
C ASN A 336 28.39 -15.67 -5.80
N SER A 337 28.96 -15.39 -6.99
CA SER A 337 29.38 -16.43 -7.94
C SER A 337 30.33 -17.49 -7.36
N ALA A 338 31.27 -17.09 -6.50
CA ALA A 338 32.17 -18.03 -5.81
C ALA A 338 31.42 -18.91 -4.80
N VAL A 339 30.53 -18.32 -4.00
CA VAL A 339 29.65 -19.03 -3.06
C VAL A 339 28.73 -20.00 -3.80
N MET A 340 28.12 -19.56 -4.89
CA MET A 340 27.26 -20.39 -5.74
C MET A 340 28.03 -21.58 -6.27
N THR A 341 29.22 -21.36 -6.84
CA THR A 341 30.06 -22.43 -7.39
C THR A 341 30.40 -23.49 -6.33
N ARG A 342 30.73 -23.05 -5.11
CA ARG A 342 30.98 -23.94 -3.97
C ARG A 342 29.71 -24.70 -3.56
N TYR A 343 28.57 -24.03 -3.50
CA TYR A 343 27.28 -24.62 -3.12
C TYR A 343 26.83 -25.70 -4.09
N VAL A 344 26.92 -25.44 -5.40
CA VAL A 344 26.51 -26.39 -6.45
C VAL A 344 27.49 -27.52 -6.71
N SER A 345 28.63 -27.50 -6.02
CA SER A 345 29.65 -28.57 -6.05
C SER A 345 29.54 -29.49 -4.83
N SER A 346 28.58 -29.29 -3.92
CA SER A 346 28.38 -30.13 -2.74
C SER A 346 27.34 -31.22 -2.99
N ARG A 347 27.74 -32.47 -2.76
CA ARG A 347 26.88 -33.65 -2.83
C ARG A 347 25.68 -33.57 -1.88
N ASP A 348 25.94 -33.10 -0.67
CA ASP A 348 24.90 -33.05 0.37
C ASP A 348 23.88 -31.95 0.07
N ASN A 349 24.32 -30.81 -0.47
CA ASN A 349 23.42 -29.75 -0.94
C ASN A 349 22.52 -30.25 -2.09
N LEU A 350 23.09 -31.01 -3.05
CA LEU A 350 22.28 -31.62 -4.11
C LEU A 350 21.23 -32.58 -3.53
N ARG A 351 21.61 -33.40 -2.55
CA ARG A 351 20.68 -34.34 -1.91
C ARG A 351 19.51 -33.62 -1.25
N ILE A 352 19.75 -32.52 -0.52
CA ILE A 352 18.70 -31.71 0.10
C ILE A 352 17.75 -31.17 -0.97
N LEU A 353 18.28 -30.58 -2.05
CA LEU A 353 17.45 -30.08 -3.15
C LEU A 353 16.67 -31.19 -3.86
N MET A 354 17.26 -32.36 -4.04
CA MET A 354 16.56 -33.52 -4.62
C MET A 354 15.42 -34.02 -3.72
N ASN A 355 15.52 -33.87 -2.40
CA ASN A 355 14.42 -34.14 -1.49
C ASN A 355 13.33 -33.06 -1.60
N LEU A 356 13.70 -31.78 -1.68
CA LEU A 356 12.74 -30.67 -1.88
C LEU A 356 12.00 -30.77 -3.22
N LEU A 357 12.66 -31.26 -4.27
CA LEU A 357 12.04 -31.58 -5.56
C LEU A 357 10.97 -32.70 -5.47
N ARG A 358 10.95 -33.46 -4.38
CA ARG A 358 10.00 -34.56 -4.13
C ARG A 358 8.95 -34.20 -3.07
N GLU A 359 8.97 -32.98 -2.53
CA GLU A 359 7.97 -32.49 -1.57
C GLU A 359 6.57 -32.52 -2.17
N SER A 360 5.53 -32.60 -1.35
CA SER A 360 4.14 -32.58 -1.84
C SER A 360 3.73 -31.21 -2.40
N SER A 361 4.39 -30.13 -1.95
CA SER A 361 4.08 -28.77 -2.38
C SER A 361 4.70 -28.43 -3.73
N LYS A 362 3.85 -28.16 -4.73
CA LYS A 362 4.26 -27.65 -6.05
C LYS A 362 5.10 -26.37 -5.95
N SER A 363 4.83 -25.47 -5.00
CA SER A 363 5.58 -24.22 -4.86
C SER A 363 7.04 -24.46 -4.45
N ILE A 364 7.26 -25.33 -3.46
CA ILE A 364 8.62 -25.72 -3.03
C ILE A 364 9.33 -26.46 -4.15
N GLN A 365 8.64 -27.35 -4.86
CA GLN A 365 9.19 -28.05 -6.02
C GLN A 365 9.68 -27.08 -7.11
N ILE A 366 8.89 -26.05 -7.43
CA ILE A 366 9.25 -25.02 -8.43
C ILE A 366 10.47 -24.22 -7.97
N ASP A 367 10.47 -23.70 -6.74
CA ASP A 367 11.61 -22.94 -6.22
C ASP A 367 12.87 -23.82 -6.12
N ALA A 368 12.72 -25.07 -5.69
CA ALA A 368 13.81 -26.05 -5.68
C ALA A 368 14.33 -26.36 -7.08
N PHE A 369 13.46 -26.37 -8.09
CA PHE A 369 13.86 -26.53 -9.49
C PHE A 369 14.71 -25.35 -9.98
N HIS A 370 14.38 -24.11 -9.60
CA HIS A 370 15.19 -22.94 -9.94
C HIS A 370 16.62 -23.04 -9.39
N VAL A 371 16.79 -23.54 -8.17
CA VAL A 371 18.12 -23.78 -7.59
C VAL A 371 18.80 -25.00 -8.22
N PHE A 372 18.05 -26.09 -8.44
CA PHE A 372 18.57 -27.32 -9.06
C PHE A 372 19.16 -27.08 -10.46
N LYS A 373 18.59 -26.15 -11.23
CA LYS A 373 19.15 -25.75 -12.54
C LYS A 373 20.61 -25.32 -12.43
N LEU A 374 21.02 -24.70 -11.33
CA LEU A 374 22.41 -24.29 -11.12
C LEU A 374 23.35 -25.50 -11.02
N PHE A 375 22.93 -26.58 -10.35
CA PHE A 375 23.66 -27.84 -10.33
C PHE A 375 23.77 -28.46 -11.71
N ALA A 376 22.69 -28.46 -12.49
CA ALA A 376 22.67 -28.99 -13.85
C ALA A 376 23.50 -28.13 -14.83
N ALA A 377 23.52 -26.81 -14.64
CA ALA A 377 24.22 -25.85 -15.50
C ALA A 377 25.71 -25.68 -15.17
N ASN A 378 26.15 -26.04 -13.96
CA ASN A 378 27.56 -25.96 -13.56
C ASN A 378 28.44 -26.72 -14.57
N GLN A 379 29.39 -26.06 -15.22
CA GLN A 379 30.24 -26.70 -16.23
C GLN A 379 31.29 -27.62 -15.58
N ASN A 380 31.72 -27.31 -14.36
CA ASN A 380 32.75 -28.02 -13.62
C ASN A 380 32.13 -28.88 -12.51
N LYS A 381 31.21 -29.79 -12.87
CA LYS A 381 30.53 -30.64 -11.89
C LYS A 381 31.48 -31.69 -11.31
N PRO A 382 31.52 -31.86 -9.97
CA PRO A 382 32.23 -32.98 -9.36
C PRO A 382 31.73 -34.36 -9.84
N PRO A 383 32.59 -35.40 -9.91
CA PRO A 383 32.21 -36.71 -10.45
C PRO A 383 31.06 -37.40 -9.71
N ASP A 384 30.95 -37.20 -8.40
CA ASP A 384 29.87 -37.73 -7.56
C ASP A 384 28.51 -37.06 -7.86
N ILE A 385 28.50 -35.74 -8.09
CA ILE A 385 27.33 -35.01 -8.59
C ILE A 385 26.89 -35.55 -9.95
N VAL A 386 27.84 -35.73 -10.87
CA VAL A 386 27.56 -36.32 -12.20
C VAL A 386 26.95 -37.72 -12.04
N GLY A 387 27.53 -38.55 -11.17
CA GLY A 387 27.01 -39.89 -10.86
C GLY A 387 25.57 -39.88 -10.37
N ILE A 388 25.23 -38.97 -9.44
CA ILE A 388 23.86 -38.82 -8.90
C ILE A 388 22.88 -38.41 -10.01
N LEU A 389 23.25 -37.42 -10.83
CA LEU A 389 22.40 -36.91 -11.92
C LEU A 389 22.16 -37.99 -13.00
N LEU A 390 23.19 -38.74 -13.38
CA LEU A 390 23.08 -39.82 -14.36
C LEU A 390 22.23 -40.99 -13.84
N THR A 391 22.45 -41.40 -12.58
CA THR A 391 21.68 -42.48 -11.94
C THR A 391 20.20 -42.16 -11.87
N ASN A 392 19.85 -40.88 -11.67
CA ASN A 392 18.46 -40.43 -11.55
C ASN A 392 17.89 -39.83 -12.83
N ARG A 393 18.61 -39.87 -13.96
CA ARG A 393 18.27 -39.16 -15.21
C ARG A 393 16.83 -39.39 -15.65
N SER A 394 16.41 -40.65 -15.79
CA SER A 394 15.06 -40.98 -16.27
C SER A 394 13.96 -40.48 -15.32
N LYS A 395 14.20 -40.55 -14.01
CA LYS A 395 13.25 -40.08 -13.00
C LYS A 395 13.16 -38.55 -12.98
N LEU A 396 14.30 -37.86 -13.10
CA LEU A 396 14.37 -36.41 -13.19
C LEU A 396 13.69 -35.89 -14.47
N LEU A 397 13.96 -36.52 -15.61
CA LEU A 397 13.30 -36.15 -16.87
C LEU A 397 11.78 -36.32 -16.80
N ARG A 398 11.30 -37.39 -16.16
CA ARG A 398 9.86 -37.59 -15.93
C ARG A 398 9.29 -36.52 -14.99
N LEU A 399 9.94 -36.28 -13.86
CA LEU A 399 9.53 -35.25 -12.90
C LEU A 399 9.46 -33.87 -13.55
N PHE A 400 10.45 -33.53 -14.39
CA PHE A 400 10.51 -32.22 -15.05
C PHE A 400 9.61 -32.12 -16.28
N ALA A 401 9.20 -33.23 -16.88
CA ALA A 401 8.15 -33.22 -17.90
C ALA A 401 6.81 -32.76 -17.31
N ASP A 402 6.57 -33.07 -16.03
CA ASP A 402 5.38 -32.63 -15.29
C ASP A 402 5.55 -31.21 -14.71
N PHE A 403 6.80 -30.73 -14.55
CA PHE A 403 7.07 -29.30 -14.37
C PHE A 403 6.79 -28.56 -15.67
N LYS A 404 5.51 -28.28 -15.90
CA LYS A 404 5.13 -27.12 -16.68
C LYS A 404 5.78 -25.92 -15.99
N THR A 405 6.93 -25.46 -16.50
CA THR A 405 7.32 -24.08 -16.28
C THR A 405 6.12 -23.28 -16.70
N GLU A 406 5.39 -22.72 -15.73
CA GLU A 406 4.28 -21.84 -16.00
C GLU A 406 4.77 -20.87 -17.06
N LYS A 407 4.14 -20.88 -18.23
CA LYS A 407 4.40 -19.88 -19.25
C LYS A 407 3.93 -18.57 -18.65
N GLY A 408 4.80 -17.86 -17.95
CA GLY A 408 4.53 -16.57 -17.35
C GLY A 408 5.05 -16.45 -15.93
N SER A 409 5.91 -15.46 -15.70
CA SER A 409 6.12 -14.86 -14.38
C SER A 409 4.87 -14.14 -13.91
N MET A 410 4.78 -13.77 -12.62
CA MET A 410 3.69 -12.92 -12.12
C MET A 410 3.57 -11.62 -12.93
N ASP A 411 4.71 -11.08 -13.37
CA ASP A 411 4.76 -9.89 -14.22
C ASP A 411 4.15 -10.13 -15.61
N ASP A 412 4.29 -11.34 -16.16
CA ASP A 412 3.65 -11.73 -17.42
C ASP A 412 2.14 -11.88 -17.28
N PHE A 413 1.65 -12.46 -16.17
CA PHE A 413 0.22 -12.54 -15.88
C PHE A 413 -0.38 -11.14 -15.74
N LEU A 414 0.30 -10.27 -14.99
CA LEU A 414 -0.06 -8.87 -14.84
C LEU A 414 -0.10 -8.14 -16.18
N ALA A 415 0.92 -8.31 -17.03
CA ALA A 415 0.96 -7.67 -18.35
C ALA A 415 -0.20 -8.11 -19.24
N MET A 416 -0.49 -9.42 -19.28
CA MET A 416 -1.60 -9.97 -20.09
C MET A 416 -2.96 -9.54 -19.57
N ALA A 417 -3.12 -9.45 -18.26
CA ALA A 417 -4.33 -8.94 -17.66
C ALA A 417 -4.57 -7.47 -17.97
N VAL A 418 -3.54 -6.63 -17.91
CA VAL A 418 -3.63 -5.21 -18.32
C VAL A 418 -4.05 -5.10 -19.79
N GLU A 419 -3.57 -5.98 -20.66
CA GLU A 419 -3.98 -6.00 -22.06
C GLU A 419 -5.43 -6.47 -22.25
N ALA A 420 -5.84 -7.54 -21.55
CA ALA A 420 -7.23 -8.00 -21.53
C ALA A 420 -8.18 -6.89 -21.06
N ALA A 421 -7.79 -6.16 -20.01
CA ALA A 421 -8.53 -5.04 -19.48
C ALA A 421 -8.72 -3.92 -20.52
N LYS A 422 -7.64 -3.57 -21.23
CA LYS A 422 -7.71 -2.54 -22.28
C LYS A 422 -8.68 -2.92 -23.40
N LYS A 423 -8.64 -4.18 -23.85
CA LYS A 423 -9.53 -4.67 -24.91
C LYS A 423 -11.00 -4.70 -24.45
N ALA A 424 -11.27 -5.20 -23.26
CA ALA A 424 -12.63 -5.23 -22.71
C ALA A 424 -13.21 -3.82 -22.58
N GLY A 425 -12.42 -2.86 -22.10
CA GLY A 425 -12.95 -1.51 -21.99
C GLY A 425 -13.17 -0.80 -23.34
N GLU A 426 -12.59 -1.26 -24.46
CA GLU A 426 -13.01 -0.78 -25.79
C GLU A 426 -14.46 -1.20 -26.10
N ILE A 427 -14.85 -2.41 -25.69
CA ILE A 427 -16.24 -2.90 -25.76
C ILE A 427 -17.12 -2.04 -24.86
N ILE A 428 -16.73 -1.81 -23.61
CA ILE A 428 -17.46 -0.92 -22.69
C ILE A 428 -17.66 0.46 -23.31
N ARG A 429 -16.61 1.06 -23.89
CA ARG A 429 -16.71 2.38 -24.53
C ARG A 429 -17.71 2.38 -25.68
N PHE A 430 -17.72 1.34 -26.50
CA PHE A 430 -18.64 1.23 -27.62
C PHE A 430 -20.08 1.05 -27.14
N GLY A 431 -20.33 0.05 -26.29
CA GLY A 431 -21.64 -0.23 -25.70
C GLY A 431 -22.19 0.91 -24.86
N PHE A 432 -21.32 1.76 -24.28
CA PHE A 432 -21.74 2.94 -23.53
C PHE A 432 -22.56 3.92 -24.37
N TYR A 433 -22.24 4.08 -25.65
CA TYR A 433 -22.94 4.99 -26.56
C TYR A 433 -24.08 4.34 -27.32
N GLU A 434 -24.23 3.02 -27.22
CA GLU A 434 -25.32 2.27 -27.84
C GLU A 434 -26.54 2.13 -26.90
N THR A 435 -27.66 1.74 -27.50
CA THR A 435 -28.84 1.29 -26.77
C THR A 435 -28.48 -0.01 -26.06
N LYS A 436 -28.71 -0.07 -24.74
CA LYS A 436 -28.32 -1.19 -23.88
C LYS A 436 -29.50 -2.13 -23.69
N ASN A 437 -29.28 -3.42 -23.89
CA ASN A 437 -30.24 -4.46 -23.55
C ASN A 437 -30.01 -4.87 -22.10
N VAL A 438 -30.86 -4.37 -21.21
CA VAL A 438 -30.75 -4.61 -19.76
C VAL A 438 -31.53 -5.87 -19.39
N GLU A 439 -30.84 -6.83 -18.80
CA GLU A 439 -31.39 -8.03 -18.17
C GLU A 439 -31.22 -7.95 -16.64
N HIS A 440 -31.97 -8.77 -15.90
CA HIS A 440 -31.85 -8.87 -14.45
C HIS A 440 -31.19 -10.19 -14.02
N LYS A 441 -30.21 -10.08 -13.14
CA LYS A 441 -29.55 -11.19 -12.45
C LYS A 441 -30.10 -11.27 -11.03
N GLY A 442 -30.91 -12.28 -10.75
CA GLY A 442 -31.62 -12.38 -9.47
C GLY A 442 -32.75 -11.33 -9.34
N GLN A 443 -33.00 -10.85 -8.12
CA GLN A 443 -34.14 -9.94 -7.85
C GLN A 443 -33.85 -8.45 -8.10
N VAL A 444 -32.58 -8.04 -8.20
CA VAL A 444 -32.21 -6.60 -8.19
C VAL A 444 -31.02 -6.23 -9.08
N ASP A 445 -30.10 -7.15 -9.38
CA ASP A 445 -28.87 -6.81 -10.10
C ASP A 445 -29.12 -6.72 -11.62
N LEU A 446 -28.47 -5.76 -12.29
CA LEU A 446 -28.57 -5.56 -13.73
C LEU A 446 -27.37 -6.19 -14.42
N VAL A 447 -27.59 -6.77 -15.60
CA VAL A 447 -26.55 -7.24 -16.52
C VAL A 447 -26.88 -6.77 -17.93
N THR A 448 -25.89 -6.37 -18.73
CA THR A 448 -26.09 -6.01 -20.15
C THR A 448 -25.33 -6.96 -21.08
N GLU A 449 -25.60 -6.84 -22.37
CA GLU A 449 -24.80 -7.52 -23.40
C GLU A 449 -23.30 -7.11 -23.35
N THR A 450 -23.01 -5.92 -22.82
CA THR A 450 -21.64 -5.40 -22.69
C THR A 450 -20.87 -6.19 -21.64
N ASP A 451 -21.49 -6.51 -20.49
CA ASP A 451 -20.90 -7.31 -19.41
C ASP A 451 -20.50 -8.70 -19.93
N LYS A 452 -21.45 -9.37 -20.60
CA LYS A 452 -21.24 -10.70 -21.20
C LYS A 452 -20.14 -10.69 -22.27
N ALA A 453 -20.14 -9.69 -23.16
CA ALA A 453 -19.13 -9.56 -24.21
C ALA A 453 -17.73 -9.28 -23.66
N CYS A 454 -17.63 -8.50 -22.58
CA CYS A 454 -16.37 -8.22 -21.90
C CYS A 454 -15.82 -9.48 -21.22
N GLU A 455 -16.66 -10.24 -20.51
CA GLU A 455 -16.24 -11.49 -19.86
C GLU A 455 -15.76 -12.52 -20.90
N GLU A 456 -16.53 -12.71 -21.97
CA GLU A 456 -16.17 -13.63 -23.06
C GLU A 456 -14.83 -13.23 -23.71
N LEU A 457 -14.62 -11.93 -23.98
CA LEU A 457 -13.36 -11.45 -24.53
C LEU A 457 -12.20 -11.73 -23.58
N ILE A 458 -12.34 -11.39 -22.30
CA ILE A 458 -11.28 -11.55 -21.30
C ILE A 458 -10.92 -13.03 -21.17
N PHE A 459 -11.92 -13.90 -21.08
CA PHE A 459 -11.74 -15.34 -20.98
C PHE A 459 -11.02 -15.88 -22.22
N ASN A 460 -11.52 -15.57 -23.41
CA ASN A 460 -10.93 -16.07 -24.66
C ASN A 460 -9.49 -15.57 -24.86
N PHE A 461 -9.24 -14.29 -24.57
CA PHE A 461 -7.90 -13.70 -24.67
C PHE A 461 -6.91 -14.35 -23.71
N LEU A 462 -7.27 -14.48 -22.42
CA LEU A 462 -6.41 -15.06 -21.42
C LEU A 462 -6.25 -16.57 -21.60
N LYS A 463 -7.30 -17.29 -22.01
CA LYS A 463 -7.26 -18.73 -22.29
C LYS A 463 -6.39 -19.07 -23.49
N LEU A 464 -6.31 -18.20 -24.50
CA LEU A 464 -5.38 -18.36 -25.61
C LEU A 464 -3.92 -18.37 -25.13
N LYS A 465 -3.60 -17.52 -24.14
CA LYS A 465 -2.26 -17.40 -23.58
C LYS A 465 -1.97 -18.45 -22.50
N PHE A 466 -2.98 -18.78 -21.70
CA PHE A 466 -2.91 -19.65 -20.54
C PHE A 466 -4.00 -20.74 -20.62
N PRO A 467 -3.87 -21.71 -21.56
CA PRO A 467 -4.92 -22.69 -21.86
C PRO A 467 -5.21 -23.66 -20.71
N ASP A 468 -4.25 -23.82 -19.80
CA ASP A 468 -4.37 -24.70 -18.63
C ASP A 468 -4.99 -23.99 -17.40
N HIS A 469 -5.18 -22.67 -17.45
CA HIS A 469 -5.75 -21.92 -16.32
C HIS A 469 -7.27 -22.11 -16.25
N LYS A 470 -7.81 -21.97 -15.03
CA LYS A 470 -9.25 -21.90 -14.77
C LYS A 470 -9.75 -20.47 -14.82
N PHE A 471 -11.05 -20.30 -14.96
CA PHE A 471 -11.71 -19.01 -15.10
C PHE A 471 -12.99 -19.02 -14.26
N ILE A 472 -13.18 -17.99 -13.47
CA ILE A 472 -14.39 -17.73 -12.71
C ILE A 472 -14.81 -16.31 -13.08
N GLY A 473 -16.00 -16.18 -13.65
CA GLY A 473 -16.53 -14.92 -14.13
C GLY A 473 -17.80 -14.62 -13.38
N GLU A 474 -18.01 -13.35 -13.10
CA GLU A 474 -19.24 -12.90 -12.46
C GLU A 474 -20.49 -13.38 -13.23
N GLU A 475 -20.48 -13.30 -14.57
CA GLU A 475 -21.67 -13.61 -15.38
C GLU A 475 -21.81 -15.10 -15.66
N THR A 476 -20.70 -15.81 -15.89
CA THR A 476 -20.69 -17.27 -16.00
C THR A 476 -21.18 -17.92 -14.71
N THR A 477 -20.78 -17.40 -13.55
CA THR A 477 -21.21 -17.92 -12.24
C THR A 477 -22.70 -17.68 -11.99
N ALA A 478 -23.21 -16.53 -12.46
CA ALA A 478 -24.63 -16.20 -12.38
C ALA A 478 -25.52 -17.15 -13.18
N ALA A 479 -25.09 -17.47 -14.41
CA ALA A 479 -25.87 -18.24 -15.36
C ALA A 479 -25.82 -19.76 -15.10
N TYR A 480 -24.70 -20.27 -14.59
CA TYR A 480 -24.46 -21.73 -14.49
C TYR A 480 -24.11 -22.23 -13.09
N GLY A 481 -24.08 -21.35 -12.08
CA GLY A 481 -23.76 -21.68 -10.69
C GLY A 481 -22.27 -21.58 -10.37
N VAL A 482 -21.94 -21.67 -9.07
CA VAL A 482 -20.57 -21.52 -8.55
C VAL A 482 -19.67 -22.62 -9.08
N THR A 483 -18.62 -22.24 -9.80
CA THR A 483 -17.53 -23.15 -10.16
C THR A 483 -16.64 -23.37 -8.95
N GLU A 484 -16.30 -24.62 -8.63
CA GLU A 484 -15.44 -24.93 -7.48
C GLU A 484 -14.04 -24.33 -7.68
N LEU A 485 -13.62 -23.47 -6.75
CA LEU A 485 -12.27 -22.92 -6.74
C LEU A 485 -11.29 -24.02 -6.33
N THR A 486 -10.26 -24.26 -7.14
CA THR A 486 -9.25 -25.31 -6.93
C THR A 486 -7.85 -24.70 -6.76
N ASP A 487 -6.86 -25.53 -6.43
CA ASP A 487 -5.45 -25.11 -6.35
C ASP A 487 -4.82 -24.79 -7.72
N GLU A 488 -5.54 -24.99 -8.83
CA GLU A 488 -5.07 -24.65 -10.17
C GLU A 488 -5.13 -23.13 -10.40
N PRO A 489 -4.18 -22.53 -11.17
CA PRO A 489 -4.18 -21.10 -11.46
C PRO A 489 -5.52 -20.65 -12.05
N THR A 490 -6.19 -19.69 -11.39
CA THR A 490 -7.56 -19.31 -11.70
C THR A 490 -7.69 -17.79 -11.88
N TRP A 491 -8.21 -17.36 -13.01
CA TRP A 491 -8.56 -15.96 -13.28
C TRP A 491 -9.95 -15.66 -12.75
N ILE A 492 -10.09 -14.62 -11.93
CA ILE A 492 -11.38 -14.15 -11.44
C ILE A 492 -11.67 -12.79 -12.04
N VAL A 493 -12.78 -12.71 -12.77
CA VAL A 493 -13.10 -11.56 -13.63
C VAL A 493 -14.47 -11.02 -13.26
N ASP A 494 -14.49 -9.74 -12.95
CA ASP A 494 -15.68 -8.90 -13.01
C ASP A 494 -15.53 -8.04 -14.28
N PRO A 495 -16.34 -8.27 -15.32
CA PRO A 495 -16.19 -7.62 -16.61
C PRO A 495 -16.70 -6.18 -16.64
N LEU A 496 -17.53 -5.74 -15.69
CA LEU A 496 -18.08 -4.39 -15.62
C LEU A 496 -18.66 -4.11 -14.23
N ASP A 497 -17.78 -3.81 -13.27
CA ASP A 497 -18.21 -3.37 -11.94
C ASP A 497 -19.05 -2.07 -12.03
N GLY A 498 -20.30 -2.16 -11.57
CA GLY A 498 -21.26 -1.06 -11.62
C GLY A 498 -22.10 -0.99 -12.90
N THR A 499 -22.61 -2.13 -13.40
CA THR A 499 -23.54 -2.20 -14.54
C THR A 499 -24.69 -1.19 -14.45
N THR A 500 -25.22 -0.93 -13.25
CA THR A 500 -26.24 0.10 -13.01
C THR A 500 -25.75 1.49 -13.44
N ASN A 501 -24.53 1.89 -13.11
CA ASN A 501 -23.95 3.17 -13.54
C ASN A 501 -23.85 3.23 -15.08
N PHE A 502 -23.37 2.15 -15.68
CA PHE A 502 -23.22 2.04 -17.12
C PHE A 502 -24.55 2.19 -17.86
N VAL A 503 -25.59 1.49 -17.40
CA VAL A 503 -26.96 1.61 -17.91
C VAL A 503 -27.48 3.05 -17.83
N HIS A 504 -27.17 3.77 -16.75
CA HIS A 504 -27.57 5.16 -16.54
C HIS A 504 -26.64 6.19 -17.22
N GLY A 505 -25.71 5.76 -18.07
CA GLY A 505 -24.83 6.65 -18.82
C GLY A 505 -23.78 7.34 -17.96
N GLN A 506 -23.29 6.66 -16.91
CA GLN A 506 -22.22 7.13 -16.04
C GLN A 506 -21.03 6.17 -16.09
N LEU A 507 -19.91 6.64 -16.63
CA LEU A 507 -18.66 5.91 -16.71
C LEU A 507 -17.60 6.59 -15.83
N PHE A 508 -17.34 6.01 -14.67
CA PHE A 508 -16.30 6.47 -13.76
C PHE A 508 -14.97 5.78 -14.07
N THR A 509 -13.88 6.53 -14.05
CA THR A 509 -12.52 6.03 -14.35
C THR A 509 -11.50 6.75 -13.48
N ALA A 510 -10.43 6.08 -13.08
CA ALA A 510 -9.30 6.68 -12.37
C ALA A 510 -8.04 5.87 -12.59
N ILE A 511 -6.88 6.52 -12.50
CA ILE A 511 -5.58 5.88 -12.36
C ILE A 511 -4.81 6.55 -11.25
N ARG A 512 -4.15 5.74 -10.44
CA ARG A 512 -3.28 6.20 -9.36
C ARG A 512 -2.27 7.25 -9.86
N GLY A 513 -2.31 8.44 -9.28
CA GLY A 513 -1.47 9.59 -9.64
C GLY A 513 -1.87 10.32 -10.93
N LYS A 514 -3.05 10.05 -11.49
CA LYS A 514 -3.56 10.67 -12.73
C LYS A 514 -4.95 11.29 -12.61
N GLY A 515 -5.55 11.24 -11.43
CA GLY A 515 -6.88 11.79 -11.17
C GLY A 515 -8.02 10.86 -11.57
N ALA A 516 -9.23 11.29 -11.20
CA ALA A 516 -10.47 10.58 -11.47
C ALA A 516 -11.35 11.36 -12.46
N PHE A 517 -12.13 10.64 -13.26
CA PHE A 517 -12.97 11.19 -14.32
C PHE A 517 -14.35 10.52 -14.35
N LEU A 518 -15.37 11.31 -14.66
CA LEU A 518 -16.72 10.87 -14.99
C LEU A 518 -17.01 11.25 -16.45
N ASN A 519 -17.28 10.26 -17.31
CA ASN A 519 -17.50 10.45 -18.74
C ASN A 519 -16.35 11.26 -19.39
N GLY A 520 -15.11 10.99 -18.98
CA GLY A 520 -13.90 11.67 -19.45
C GLY A 520 -13.67 13.07 -18.88
N LYS A 521 -14.54 13.59 -18.02
CA LYS A 521 -14.36 14.89 -17.35
C LYS A 521 -13.78 14.70 -15.94
N PRO A 522 -12.75 15.47 -15.55
CA PRO A 522 -12.20 15.38 -14.20
C PRO A 522 -13.28 15.60 -13.13
N ILE A 523 -13.23 14.78 -12.08
CA ILE A 523 -14.10 14.90 -10.90
C ILE A 523 -13.26 15.12 -9.65
N LYS A 524 -13.92 15.64 -8.61
CA LYS A 524 -13.32 15.88 -7.30
C LYS A 524 -14.35 15.65 -6.20
N ALA A 525 -13.87 15.18 -5.05
CA ALA A 525 -14.68 15.07 -3.85
C ALA A 525 -15.23 16.45 -3.44
N SER A 526 -16.32 16.45 -2.68
CA SER A 526 -16.92 17.70 -2.20
C SER A 526 -15.98 18.45 -1.26
N SER A 527 -16.22 19.75 -1.11
CA SER A 527 -15.50 20.60 -0.14
C SER A 527 -16.34 20.88 1.12
N GLN A 528 -17.36 20.05 1.40
CA GLN A 528 -18.18 20.18 2.61
C GLN A 528 -17.30 19.92 3.84
N ASN A 529 -17.42 20.76 4.87
CA ASN A 529 -16.61 20.66 6.09
C ASN A 529 -17.46 20.61 7.37
N GLU A 530 -18.80 20.68 7.26
CA GLU A 530 -19.72 20.56 8.38
C GLU A 530 -20.54 19.28 8.28
N LEU A 531 -20.38 18.39 9.27
CA LEU A 531 -21.06 17.08 9.30
C LEU A 531 -22.59 17.22 9.20
N VAL A 532 -23.16 18.19 9.93
CA VAL A 532 -24.61 18.46 9.94
C VAL A 532 -25.18 18.92 8.59
N LYS A 533 -24.34 19.41 7.68
CA LYS A 533 -24.72 19.81 6.32
C LYS A 533 -24.46 18.71 5.27
N SER A 534 -23.84 17.61 5.69
CA SER A 534 -23.33 16.56 4.83
C SER A 534 -24.41 15.58 4.39
N LEU A 535 -24.31 15.11 3.14
CA LEU A 535 -25.12 14.03 2.61
C LEU A 535 -24.40 12.69 2.79
N LEU A 536 -24.98 11.83 3.62
CA LEU A 536 -24.46 10.50 3.95
C LEU A 536 -25.08 9.44 3.04
N ALA A 537 -24.28 8.48 2.60
CA ALA A 537 -24.77 7.20 2.08
C ALA A 537 -24.34 6.03 2.97
N THR A 538 -25.18 5.00 3.02
CA THR A 538 -24.89 3.71 3.66
C THR A 538 -25.84 2.66 3.12
N GLU A 539 -25.57 1.39 3.40
CA GLU A 539 -26.47 0.28 3.07
C GLU A 539 -26.88 -0.49 4.32
N VAL A 540 -28.05 -1.14 4.28
CA VAL A 540 -28.53 -2.01 5.38
C VAL A 540 -27.96 -3.43 5.30
N GLY A 541 -27.19 -3.72 4.24
CA GLY A 541 -26.65 -5.05 3.94
C GLY A 541 -27.73 -6.06 3.55
N THR A 542 -27.31 -7.30 3.26
CA THR A 542 -28.20 -8.41 2.87
C THR A 542 -28.47 -9.39 4.01
N LYS A 543 -27.66 -9.40 5.08
CA LYS A 543 -27.89 -10.21 6.27
C LYS A 543 -29.17 -9.75 6.99
N ARG A 544 -29.98 -10.71 7.43
CA ARG A 544 -31.31 -10.47 8.04
C ARG A 544 -31.44 -11.03 9.45
N ASP A 545 -30.34 -11.41 10.10
CA ASP A 545 -30.38 -11.77 11.52
C ASP A 545 -30.64 -10.53 12.37
N LYS A 546 -31.39 -10.72 13.46
CA LYS A 546 -31.86 -9.62 14.30
C LYS A 546 -30.71 -8.77 14.86
N SER A 547 -29.62 -9.39 15.31
CA SER A 547 -28.46 -8.68 15.85
C SER A 547 -27.81 -7.75 14.82
N THR A 548 -27.62 -8.20 13.59
CA THR A 548 -27.04 -7.38 12.52
C THR A 548 -27.98 -6.24 12.14
N VAL A 549 -29.28 -6.52 11.99
CA VAL A 549 -30.28 -5.49 11.64
C VAL A 549 -30.38 -4.42 12.74
N ASP A 550 -30.43 -4.84 14.01
CA ASP A 550 -30.48 -3.93 15.16
C ASP A 550 -29.19 -3.08 15.22
N ALA A 551 -28.01 -3.69 15.03
CA ALA A 551 -26.74 -2.96 15.03
C ALA A 551 -26.67 -1.90 13.91
N THR A 552 -27.09 -2.27 12.69
CA THR A 552 -27.08 -1.37 11.53
C THR A 552 -28.10 -0.24 11.68
N THR A 553 -29.33 -0.56 12.07
CA THR A 553 -30.40 0.45 12.23
C THR A 553 -30.12 1.40 13.40
N ASN A 554 -29.56 0.91 14.51
CA ASN A 554 -29.15 1.77 15.63
C ASN A 554 -28.03 2.73 15.22
N ARG A 555 -27.05 2.27 14.44
CA ARG A 555 -25.99 3.15 13.91
C ARG A 555 -26.55 4.20 12.96
N ILE A 556 -27.41 3.81 12.02
CA ILE A 556 -28.11 4.75 11.15
C ILE A 556 -28.86 5.79 11.98
N ASN A 557 -29.63 5.36 12.98
CA ASN A 557 -30.39 6.24 13.86
C ASN A 557 -29.49 7.24 14.61
N SER A 558 -28.33 6.81 15.10
CA SER A 558 -27.35 7.68 15.77
C SER A 558 -26.79 8.78 14.85
N LEU A 559 -26.67 8.49 13.55
CA LEU A 559 -26.12 9.39 12.55
C LEU A 559 -27.16 10.38 12.00
N LEU A 560 -28.45 10.03 11.99
CA LEU A 560 -29.53 10.87 11.45
C LEU A 560 -29.63 12.25 12.11
N PHE A 561 -29.19 12.38 13.37
CA PHE A 561 -29.16 13.67 14.07
C PHE A 561 -27.89 14.50 13.79
N LYS A 562 -26.89 13.89 13.14
CA LYS A 562 -25.55 14.46 12.93
C LYS A 562 -25.29 14.85 11.48
N VAL A 563 -26.12 14.39 10.54
CA VAL A 563 -26.00 14.65 9.10
C VAL A 563 -27.26 15.30 8.55
N ARG A 564 -27.17 15.95 7.38
CA ARG A 564 -28.32 16.62 6.75
C ARG A 564 -29.36 15.62 6.27
N SER A 565 -28.90 14.53 5.66
CA SER A 565 -29.76 13.51 5.05
C SER A 565 -28.97 12.23 4.76
N LEU A 566 -29.69 11.13 4.54
CA LEU A 566 -29.14 9.82 4.23
C LEU A 566 -29.65 9.31 2.87
N ARG A 567 -28.80 8.56 2.15
CA ARG A 567 -29.11 7.83 0.91
C ARG A 567 -28.74 6.36 1.07
N MET A 568 -29.47 5.52 0.34
CA MET A 568 -29.17 4.10 0.16
C MET A 568 -29.36 3.84 -1.33
N SER A 569 -28.27 3.57 -2.04
CA SER A 569 -28.29 3.38 -3.50
C SER A 569 -28.30 1.90 -3.89
N GLY A 570 -28.07 1.02 -2.92
CA GLY A 570 -27.99 -0.43 -3.13
C GLY A 570 -26.64 -0.89 -3.68
N SER A 571 -25.63 -0.02 -3.76
CA SER A 571 -24.32 -0.41 -4.29
C SER A 571 -23.15 0.35 -3.64
N CYS A 572 -22.18 -0.42 -3.15
CA CYS A 572 -20.95 0.07 -2.54
C CYS A 572 -20.11 0.91 -3.53
N ALA A 573 -19.89 0.38 -4.74
CA ALA A 573 -19.15 1.05 -5.80
C ALA A 573 -19.81 2.37 -6.23
N LEU A 574 -21.15 2.41 -6.32
CA LEU A 574 -21.89 3.63 -6.63
C LEU A 574 -21.70 4.70 -5.56
N ASN A 575 -21.76 4.31 -4.29
CA ASN A 575 -21.60 5.24 -3.19
C ASN A 575 -20.17 5.81 -3.14
N LEU A 576 -19.15 4.99 -3.38
CA LEU A 576 -17.76 5.44 -3.52
C LEU A 576 -17.59 6.44 -4.68
N CYS A 577 -18.17 6.15 -5.84
CA CYS A 577 -18.18 7.06 -6.99
C CYS A 577 -18.99 8.35 -6.71
N GLY A 578 -20.02 8.26 -5.87
CA GLY A 578 -20.79 9.40 -5.38
C GLY A 578 -19.95 10.34 -4.54
N VAL A 579 -19.10 9.81 -3.65
CA VAL A 579 -18.10 10.60 -2.90
C VAL A 579 -17.07 11.20 -3.86
N ALA A 580 -16.54 10.41 -4.79
CA ALA A 580 -15.54 10.86 -5.77
C ALA A 580 -16.04 12.02 -6.66
N SER A 581 -17.33 12.04 -6.99
CA SER A 581 -17.93 13.11 -7.79
C SER A 581 -18.48 14.28 -6.97
N GLY A 582 -18.30 14.26 -5.65
CA GLY A 582 -18.84 15.26 -4.73
C GLY A 582 -20.37 15.30 -4.68
N ARG A 583 -21.04 14.23 -5.14
CA ARG A 583 -22.50 14.05 -5.04
C ARG A 583 -22.91 13.56 -3.65
N LEU A 584 -22.00 12.87 -2.98
CA LEU A 584 -22.09 12.47 -1.58
C LEU A 584 -20.91 13.09 -0.83
N ASP A 585 -21.12 13.38 0.45
CA ASP A 585 -20.06 13.91 1.33
C ASP A 585 -19.45 12.79 2.18
N LEU A 586 -20.27 11.81 2.57
CA LEU A 586 -19.90 10.70 3.45
C LEU A 586 -20.45 9.40 2.90
N PHE A 587 -19.70 8.32 3.03
CA PHE A 587 -20.15 6.97 2.77
C PHE A 587 -19.57 6.02 3.82
N TYR A 588 -20.35 5.07 4.31
CA TYR A 588 -19.82 3.88 4.97
C TYR A 588 -20.64 2.64 4.64
N GLU A 589 -20.00 1.48 4.70
CA GLU A 589 -20.66 0.19 4.59
C GLU A 589 -19.93 -0.87 5.42
N LEU A 590 -20.70 -1.74 6.07
CA LEU A 590 -20.22 -2.87 6.85
C LEU A 590 -20.83 -4.15 6.27
N GLY A 591 -19.97 -5.10 5.92
CA GLY A 591 -20.38 -6.40 5.38
C GLY A 591 -20.70 -6.40 3.89
N PHE A 592 -19.98 -5.61 3.08
CA PHE A 592 -20.03 -5.73 1.62
C PHE A 592 -19.62 -7.15 1.17
N GLY A 593 -20.08 -7.58 -0.01
CA GLY A 593 -20.04 -8.97 -0.46
C GLY A 593 -18.62 -9.50 -0.69
N GLY A 594 -17.75 -8.70 -1.31
CA GLY A 594 -16.36 -9.05 -1.53
C GLY A 594 -15.46 -7.87 -1.93
N PRO A 595 -14.14 -8.08 -2.02
CA PRO A 595 -13.18 -7.01 -2.33
C PRO A 595 -13.43 -6.34 -3.68
N TRP A 596 -14.13 -7.00 -4.60
CA TRP A 596 -14.54 -6.43 -5.90
C TRP A 596 -15.48 -5.23 -5.74
N ASP A 597 -16.38 -5.23 -4.75
CA ASP A 597 -17.37 -4.15 -4.53
C ASP A 597 -16.75 -2.78 -4.20
N VAL A 598 -15.47 -2.76 -3.79
CA VAL A 598 -14.78 -1.57 -3.27
C VAL A 598 -13.48 -1.25 -4.01
N ALA A 599 -12.87 -2.21 -4.71
CA ALA A 599 -11.54 -2.05 -5.30
C ALA A 599 -11.44 -0.84 -6.24
N ALA A 600 -12.30 -0.79 -7.26
CA ALA A 600 -12.28 0.31 -8.22
C ALA A 600 -12.79 1.62 -7.60
N GLY A 601 -13.89 1.55 -6.85
CA GLY A 601 -14.48 2.71 -6.19
C GLY A 601 -13.50 3.41 -5.23
N ALA A 602 -12.69 2.65 -4.49
CA ALA A 602 -11.73 3.19 -3.54
C ALA A 602 -10.64 4.02 -4.24
N VAL A 603 -10.12 3.54 -5.37
CA VAL A 603 -9.13 4.30 -6.15
C VAL A 603 -9.77 5.52 -6.81
N ILE A 604 -10.99 5.39 -7.35
CA ILE A 604 -11.72 6.52 -7.94
C ILE A 604 -11.95 7.63 -6.89
N ALA A 605 -12.37 7.26 -5.68
CA ALA A 605 -12.56 8.19 -4.58
C ALA A 605 -11.24 8.86 -4.16
N THR A 606 -10.16 8.08 -4.04
CA THR A 606 -8.84 8.59 -3.63
C THR A 606 -8.27 9.56 -4.66
N GLU A 607 -8.32 9.21 -5.95
CA GLU A 607 -7.83 10.06 -7.05
C GLU A 607 -8.68 11.31 -7.29
N ALA A 608 -9.92 11.32 -6.82
CA ALA A 608 -10.75 12.52 -6.77
C ALA A 608 -10.45 13.43 -5.56
N GLY A 609 -9.47 13.09 -4.72
CA GLY A 609 -9.13 13.82 -3.51
C GLY A 609 -9.98 13.45 -2.29
N GLY A 610 -10.72 12.35 -2.34
CA GLY A 610 -11.35 11.73 -1.18
C GLY A 610 -10.38 10.87 -0.36
N LEU A 611 -10.79 10.52 0.85
CA LEU A 611 -10.11 9.58 1.73
C LEU A 611 -10.97 8.32 1.86
N VAL A 612 -10.35 7.15 1.77
CA VAL A 612 -10.97 5.84 2.00
C VAL A 612 -10.30 5.18 3.20
N PHE A 613 -11.08 4.69 4.16
CA PHE A 613 -10.58 4.20 5.46
C PHE A 613 -11.53 3.15 6.05
N ASP A 614 -11.09 2.42 7.09
CA ASP A 614 -11.99 1.56 7.87
C ASP A 614 -12.88 2.46 8.77
N PRO A 615 -14.19 2.20 8.90
CA PRO A 615 -15.10 2.97 9.77
C PRO A 615 -14.65 3.14 11.23
N SER A 616 -13.76 2.28 11.74
CA SER A 616 -13.12 2.42 13.06
C SER A 616 -12.04 3.50 13.13
N GLY A 617 -11.65 4.09 12.00
CA GLY A 617 -10.60 5.10 11.85
C GLY A 617 -9.23 4.53 11.45
N LYS A 618 -9.11 3.21 11.31
CA LYS A 618 -7.89 2.56 10.80
C LYS A 618 -7.75 2.74 9.29
N ASP A 619 -6.57 2.40 8.77
CA ASP A 619 -6.34 2.35 7.33
C ASP A 619 -7.29 1.38 6.65
N PHE A 620 -7.67 1.70 5.42
CA PHE A 620 -8.54 0.85 4.62
C PHE A 620 -7.85 -0.49 4.34
N ASP A 621 -8.51 -1.57 4.77
CA ASP A 621 -8.17 -2.94 4.41
C ASP A 621 -9.31 -3.51 3.58
N ILE A 622 -9.04 -3.77 2.30
CA ILE A 622 -9.98 -4.29 1.33
C ILE A 622 -10.59 -5.64 1.75
N SER A 623 -9.89 -6.40 2.58
CA SER A 623 -10.34 -7.72 3.08
C SER A 623 -11.20 -7.63 4.33
N SER A 624 -11.27 -6.47 4.97
CA SER A 624 -11.95 -6.29 6.25
C SER A 624 -13.49 -6.33 6.17
N GLN A 625 -14.05 -6.32 4.95
CA GLN A 625 -15.48 -6.13 4.67
C GLN A 625 -16.07 -4.89 5.34
N ARG A 626 -15.24 -3.84 5.52
CA ARG A 626 -15.68 -2.56 6.06
C ARG A 626 -15.01 -1.43 5.29
N VAL A 627 -15.79 -0.42 4.95
CA VAL A 627 -15.27 0.74 4.21
C VAL A 627 -16.01 2.00 4.64
N ALA A 628 -15.28 3.09 4.74
CA ALA A 628 -15.80 4.44 4.81
C ALA A 628 -15.04 5.33 3.83
N ALA A 629 -15.73 6.32 3.26
CA ALA A 629 -15.14 7.30 2.37
C ALA A 629 -15.72 8.69 2.61
N THR A 630 -14.87 9.72 2.55
CA THR A 630 -15.29 11.12 2.64
C THR A 630 -14.23 12.05 2.05
N ASN A 631 -14.46 13.36 2.02
CA ASN A 631 -13.42 14.34 1.78
C ASN A 631 -12.52 14.52 3.04
N PRO A 632 -11.34 15.16 2.92
CA PRO A 632 -10.42 15.31 4.05
C PRO A 632 -10.97 16.09 5.25
N PHE A 633 -11.91 17.01 5.04
CA PHE A 633 -12.43 17.89 6.09
C PHE A 633 -13.38 17.19 7.07
N LEU A 634 -14.03 16.12 6.63
CA LEU A 634 -15.08 15.45 7.40
C LEU A 634 -14.63 14.15 8.09
N LYS A 635 -13.43 13.64 7.79
CA LYS A 635 -12.97 12.31 8.21
C LYS A 635 -13.07 12.12 9.73
N ASP A 636 -12.46 13.00 10.51
CA ASP A 636 -12.38 12.83 11.96
C ASP A 636 -13.75 12.96 12.63
N ALA A 637 -14.53 13.97 12.24
CA ALA A 637 -15.89 14.16 12.73
C ALA A 637 -16.80 12.96 12.38
N PHE A 638 -16.59 12.34 11.21
CA PHE A 638 -17.36 11.19 10.78
C PHE A 638 -16.97 9.91 11.55
N ILE A 639 -15.66 9.69 11.80
CA ILE A 639 -15.19 8.58 12.64
C ILE A 639 -15.76 8.70 14.06
N GLU A 640 -15.68 9.88 14.66
CA GLU A 640 -16.27 10.12 15.98
C GLU A 640 -17.78 9.85 15.98
N ALA A 641 -18.47 10.28 14.93
CA ALA A 641 -19.90 10.05 14.78
C ALA A 641 -20.27 8.58 14.63
N LEU A 642 -19.40 7.76 14.04
CA LEU A 642 -19.57 6.31 13.85
C LEU A 642 -19.28 5.49 15.12
N GLN A 643 -18.45 6.02 16.03
CA GLN A 643 -18.03 5.34 17.26
C GLN A 643 -18.97 5.57 18.46
N GLN A 644 -19.74 6.66 18.44
CA GLN A 644 -20.81 6.97 19.40
C GLN A 644 -22.08 6.18 19.06
#